data_AF-A0A6A4GN82-F1
#
_entry.id   AF-A0A6A4GN82-F1
#
_cell.length_a   1.000
_cell.length_b   1.000
_cell.length_c   1.000
_cell.angle_alpha   90.00
_cell.angle_beta   90.00
_cell.angle_gamma   90.00
#
_symmetry.space_group_name_H-M   'P 1'
#
loop_
_entity.id
_entity.type
_entity.pdbx_description
1 polymer ?
#
loop_
_entity_poly.entity_id
_entity_poly.type
_entity_poly.pdbx_seq_one_letter_code
_entity_poly.pdbx_strand_id
1 'polypeptide(L)'
;MADRGYSLLKSSSQLAVNSTTSQGRKRLAFLILLTIGILALFIDRPEDGLNKLEQCVAPIPPIAKPPAPLNLWASLTIPETTSIQKWLEDPERNFNLTRVVDSALSDNVIFHIETYYPSKVEALAYLAGGDIPEKYARVTIHHGGDKVPVVRNYLVGPLPIGNDTAMKPLTDIYHESDIPYNARGFISPAESEGIRALITPELTDVMQDLFGDPNIASTLDAGASGPFSFDGKRRRTWLSWRKNLPGSFLHPVGFYLYVDISGTDPSLWKVLKTVYNSQIFYSMDDFLSAYRNGTLIRLPSHPDTEDYSWSTRKRVGEPRDLDHLPGPRSVSFAGLRFRVDRATQYISWMGWGMYLAFDRDMGLSLRDIRLKGERIIYEVSLPQEAIVQYAGNDPMQASTTWQDRYGFMGGGVRDMLPGYDCPLEAVYLPATTYSGMGSIVQEKAICVFEMDSGRPVTRHTGYMKGEFGAVKGYVLTVRSISTMGNYDYIFDYMFHIDGTMEVRVSASGYLQGGYWEPSQEEYGGRIGEMSMGNLHDHSRPRYRRPSNSLLETTTSQEAVHQPWFDPIPGEDDDEWGSVSSKPEDDSKLKYPVNFQGGYAINRWGRPRGYAILAGYNPIHNTVVGSRRLLNNANWARYNLAVSLRKDTEPSSSSIWNANLPGAPTVDFHRFFDGEDIVQRDLVAWVNVGMHHLPHAEDSPNTKTTIAMSSFLLTPLNYFDSDISLDSPNATPGDDWAYDDNGVKQDFTCIPQPAKATYDAEGILREPTTVEEMRDSADMYHRVKVEL
;
A
#
# COMPACT_ATOMS: atom_id res chain seq x y z
N MET A 1 -42.47 -42.96 27.56
CA MET A 1 -42.37 -44.09 26.61
C MET A 1 -40.96 -44.03 26.05
N ALA A 2 -39.99 -44.71 26.69
CA ALA A 2 -39.66 -46.13 26.49
C ALA A 2 -38.99 -46.33 25.11
N ASP A 3 -37.81 -46.93 24.93
CA ASP A 3 -36.86 -47.58 25.85
C ASP A 3 -35.63 -48.05 25.03
N ARG A 4 -34.57 -48.47 25.75
CA ARG A 4 -33.34 -49.21 25.34
C ARG A 4 -32.17 -48.37 24.80
N GLY A 5 -31.03 -48.20 25.47
CA GLY A 5 -30.46 -48.84 26.66
C GLY A 5 -29.27 -49.73 26.29
N TYR A 6 -28.08 -49.41 26.78
CA TYR A 6 -27.15 -50.36 27.43
C TYR A 6 -26.07 -49.57 28.19
N SER A 7 -25.85 -50.01 29.42
CA SER A 7 -25.16 -49.32 30.49
C SER A 7 -24.05 -50.19 31.10
N LEU A 8 -23.11 -49.53 31.76
CA LEU A 8 -22.32 -50.00 32.93
C LEU A 8 -21.20 -51.03 32.67
N LEU A 9 -19.97 -50.67 33.06
CA LEU A 9 -19.44 -51.00 34.40
C LEU A 9 -18.06 -50.34 34.64
N LYS A 10 -18.00 -49.51 35.69
CA LYS A 10 -16.78 -49.18 36.44
C LYS A 10 -16.46 -50.37 37.36
N SER A 11 -15.19 -50.74 37.53
CA SER A 11 -14.48 -50.67 38.83
C SER A 11 -13.22 -51.53 38.88
N SER A 12 -12.14 -50.90 39.38
CA SER A 12 -11.15 -51.42 40.33
C SER A 12 -10.41 -52.74 40.05
N SER A 13 -9.08 -52.66 40.02
CA SER A 13 -8.24 -53.73 40.55
C SER A 13 -6.94 -53.15 41.15
N GLN A 14 -6.93 -52.97 42.47
CA GLN A 14 -5.72 -53.18 43.26
C GLN A 14 -5.38 -54.66 43.14
N LEU A 15 -4.15 -55.00 42.74
CA LEU A 15 -3.63 -56.35 42.90
C LEU A 15 -2.26 -56.29 43.56
N ALA A 16 -2.27 -56.82 44.78
CA ALA A 16 -1.14 -57.10 45.63
C ALA A 16 -0.17 -58.08 44.97
N VAL A 17 1.10 -57.88 45.31
CA VAL A 17 2.23 -58.77 45.09
C VAL A 17 1.95 -60.11 45.77
N ASN A 18 2.02 -61.22 45.02
CA ASN A 18 2.64 -62.43 45.56
C ASN A 18 3.16 -63.43 44.53
N SER A 19 4.30 -63.98 44.92
CA SER A 19 5.25 -64.89 44.27
C SER A 19 4.69 -66.09 43.48
N THR A 20 5.39 -66.48 42.40
CA THR A 20 5.56 -67.89 41.99
C THR A 20 6.83 -68.12 41.15
N THR A 21 7.79 -68.78 41.80
CA THR A 21 8.69 -69.87 41.38
C THR A 21 9.41 -69.94 40.01
N SER A 22 10.72 -70.27 40.15
CA SER A 22 11.83 -70.45 39.19
C SER A 22 11.57 -71.23 37.88
N GLN A 23 10.48 -71.99 37.76
CA GLN A 23 10.24 -72.86 36.61
C GLN A 23 9.50 -72.17 35.44
N GLY A 24 8.82 -71.04 35.70
CA GLY A 24 8.23 -70.18 34.66
C GLY A 24 9.26 -69.34 33.89
N ARG A 25 10.39 -68.99 34.53
CA ARG A 25 11.44 -68.16 33.91
C ARG A 25 12.15 -68.85 32.74
N LYS A 26 12.29 -70.18 32.75
CA LYS A 26 12.94 -70.92 31.67
C LYS A 26 12.05 -71.09 30.43
N ARG A 27 10.73 -71.20 30.60
CA ARG A 27 9.77 -71.20 29.47
C ARG A 27 9.56 -69.81 28.88
N LEU A 28 9.58 -68.76 29.72
CA LEU A 28 9.53 -67.38 29.27
C LEU A 28 10.80 -67.00 28.49
N ALA A 29 11.99 -67.42 28.93
CA ALA A 29 13.24 -67.15 28.21
C ALA A 29 13.28 -67.82 26.82
N PHE A 30 12.73 -69.04 26.68
CA PHE A 30 12.67 -69.73 25.40
C PHE A 30 11.63 -69.10 24.45
N LEU A 31 10.48 -68.65 24.98
CA LEU A 31 9.52 -67.88 24.18
C LEU A 31 10.09 -66.51 23.77
N ILE A 32 10.80 -65.82 24.66
CA ILE A 32 11.44 -64.53 24.38
C ILE A 32 12.49 -64.69 23.28
N LEU A 33 13.35 -65.72 23.34
CA LEU A 33 14.34 -65.99 22.30
C LEU A 33 13.70 -66.36 20.95
N LEU A 34 12.58 -67.09 20.95
CA LEU A 34 11.84 -67.41 19.72
C LEU A 34 11.15 -66.16 19.15
N THR A 35 10.57 -65.29 19.98
CA THR A 35 10.05 -63.99 19.53
C THR A 35 11.14 -63.04 19.08
N ILE A 36 12.33 -63.04 19.69
CA ILE A 36 13.47 -62.23 19.23
C ILE A 36 14.01 -62.77 17.90
N GLY A 37 14.04 -64.09 17.71
CA GLY A 37 14.42 -64.70 16.43
C GLY A 37 13.42 -64.42 15.30
N ILE A 38 12.12 -64.40 15.62
CA ILE A 38 11.07 -64.04 14.65
C ILE A 38 11.03 -62.52 14.42
N LEU A 39 11.31 -61.68 15.43
CA LEU A 39 11.48 -60.23 15.25
C LEU A 39 12.71 -59.92 14.39
N ALA A 40 13.81 -60.66 14.56
CA ALA A 40 15.02 -60.51 13.75
C ALA A 40 14.79 -60.88 12.28
N LEU A 41 13.89 -61.84 11.99
CA LEU A 41 13.46 -62.16 10.62
C LEU A 41 12.50 -61.11 10.00
N PHE A 42 11.94 -60.20 10.80
CA PHE A 42 11.18 -59.02 10.33
C PHE A 42 11.99 -57.71 10.37
N ILE A 43 13.21 -57.72 10.92
CA ILE A 43 14.13 -56.58 10.96
C ILE A 43 15.12 -56.61 9.78
N ASP A 44 15.19 -57.72 9.03
CA ASP A 44 15.96 -57.78 7.78
C ASP A 44 15.12 -57.28 6.59
N ARG A 45 14.57 -56.06 6.71
CA ARG A 45 14.28 -55.23 5.54
C ARG A 45 15.54 -54.43 5.25
N PRO A 46 16.00 -54.40 3.99
CA PRO A 46 17.24 -53.72 3.66
C PRO A 46 17.15 -52.24 4.09
N GLU A 47 18.12 -51.81 4.90
CA GLU A 47 18.43 -50.40 5.14
C GLU A 47 18.91 -49.67 3.87
N ASP A 48 18.85 -50.33 2.70
CA ASP A 48 19.06 -49.73 1.39
C ASP A 48 17.72 -49.20 0.84
N GLY A 49 17.28 -48.04 1.33
CA GLY A 49 16.06 -47.40 0.83
C GLY A 49 15.66 -46.08 1.45
N LEU A 50 16.32 -45.60 2.51
CA LEU A 50 16.28 -44.18 2.85
C LEU A 50 17.24 -43.47 1.88
N ASN A 51 16.75 -43.15 0.68
CA ASN A 51 17.35 -42.08 -0.11
C ASN A 51 17.63 -40.93 0.88
N LYS A 52 18.91 -40.56 1.05
CA LYS A 52 19.26 -39.32 1.76
C LYS A 52 18.40 -38.25 1.12
N LEU A 53 17.39 -37.76 1.85
CA LEU A 53 16.48 -36.73 1.36
C LEU A 53 17.35 -35.60 0.82
N GLU A 54 17.29 -35.40 -0.48
CA GLU A 54 18.13 -34.41 -1.15
C GLU A 54 17.75 -33.03 -0.62
N GLN A 55 18.72 -32.12 -0.57
CA GLN A 55 18.43 -30.75 -0.16
C GLN A 55 17.77 -30.03 -1.35
N CYS A 56 16.66 -29.34 -1.11
CA CYS A 56 16.02 -28.57 -2.18
C CYS A 56 16.96 -27.48 -2.71
N VAL A 57 16.75 -27.07 -3.96
CA VAL A 57 17.50 -25.99 -4.59
C VAL A 57 17.39 -24.72 -3.73
N ALA A 58 18.52 -24.03 -3.53
CA ALA A 58 18.53 -22.81 -2.72
C ALA A 58 17.59 -21.75 -3.33
N PRO A 59 16.82 -21.01 -2.51
CA PRO A 59 15.87 -19.99 -2.98
C PRO A 59 16.59 -18.69 -3.35
N ILE A 60 17.53 -18.77 -4.29
CA ILE A 60 18.24 -17.59 -4.82
C ILE A 60 17.63 -17.29 -6.19
N PRO A 61 17.16 -16.06 -6.44
CA PRO A 61 16.61 -15.70 -7.73
C PRO A 61 17.74 -15.74 -8.78
N PRO A 62 17.54 -16.37 -9.95
CA PRO A 62 18.48 -16.24 -11.04
C PRO A 62 18.58 -14.78 -11.51
N ILE A 63 19.72 -14.41 -12.08
CA ILE A 63 19.94 -13.04 -12.57
C ILE A 63 19.02 -12.79 -13.79
N ALA A 64 18.32 -11.66 -13.77
CA ALA A 64 17.51 -11.20 -14.89
C ALA A 64 18.39 -10.53 -15.96
N LYS A 65 17.97 -10.62 -17.23
CA LYS A 65 18.64 -9.93 -18.35
C LYS A 65 17.73 -8.79 -18.81
N PRO A 66 18.00 -7.54 -18.41
CA PRO A 66 17.19 -6.41 -18.84
C PRO A 66 17.37 -6.15 -20.34
N PRO A 67 16.34 -5.63 -21.04
CA PRO A 67 16.44 -5.29 -22.47
C PRO A 67 17.43 -4.15 -22.73
N ALA A 68 17.63 -3.26 -21.77
CA ALA A 68 18.63 -2.21 -21.80
C ALA A 68 19.50 -2.26 -20.52
N PRO A 69 20.81 -2.00 -20.61
CA PRO A 69 21.75 -2.18 -19.50
C PRO A 69 21.58 -1.16 -18.37
N LEU A 70 20.96 0.00 -18.63
CA LEU A 70 20.76 1.06 -17.63
C LEU A 70 19.26 1.23 -17.34
N ASN A 71 18.92 1.36 -16.06
CA ASN A 71 17.60 1.80 -15.64
C ASN A 71 17.53 3.33 -15.62
N LEU A 72 16.82 3.92 -16.59
CA LEU A 72 16.65 5.36 -16.72
C LEU A 72 15.80 5.99 -15.60
N TRP A 73 15.05 5.17 -14.87
CA TRP A 73 14.11 5.60 -13.83
C TRP A 73 14.59 5.25 -12.42
N ALA A 74 15.85 4.84 -12.27
CA ALA A 74 16.43 4.59 -10.97
C ALA A 74 16.51 5.89 -10.13
N SER A 75 16.28 5.76 -8.83
CA SER A 75 16.45 6.87 -7.88
C SER A 75 17.89 7.37 -7.89
N LEU A 76 18.09 8.64 -7.56
CA LEU A 76 19.43 9.20 -7.42
C LEU A 76 20.22 8.48 -6.32
N THR A 77 21.49 8.24 -6.60
CA THR A 77 22.41 7.67 -5.63
C THR A 77 22.81 8.70 -4.57
N ILE A 78 23.33 8.24 -3.43
CA ILE A 78 23.83 9.11 -2.36
C ILE A 78 24.94 10.06 -2.85
N PRO A 79 25.93 9.61 -3.65
CA PRO A 79 26.93 10.51 -4.22
C PRO A 79 26.34 11.57 -5.16
N GLU A 80 25.35 11.23 -5.98
CA GLU A 80 24.69 12.18 -6.88
C GLU A 80 23.93 13.26 -6.10
N THR A 81 23.08 12.86 -5.15
CA THR A 81 22.33 13.80 -4.30
C THR A 81 23.25 14.72 -3.50
N THR A 82 24.33 14.17 -2.93
CA THR A 82 25.34 14.94 -2.20
C THR A 82 26.08 15.92 -3.12
N SER A 83 26.39 15.53 -4.35
CA SER A 83 27.09 16.41 -5.30
C SER A 83 26.20 17.56 -5.76
N ILE A 84 24.92 17.29 -6.03
CA ILE A 84 23.93 18.33 -6.35
C ILE A 84 23.80 19.32 -5.19
N GLN A 85 23.67 18.82 -3.96
CA GLN A 85 23.55 19.67 -2.78
C GLN A 85 24.78 20.58 -2.62
N LYS A 86 26.00 20.03 -2.71
CA LYS A 86 27.25 20.82 -2.63
C LYS A 86 27.36 21.87 -3.73
N TRP A 87 26.95 21.52 -4.94
CA TRP A 87 26.97 22.43 -6.09
C TRP A 87 25.98 23.59 -5.92
N LEU A 88 24.82 23.35 -5.29
CA LEU A 88 23.84 24.39 -4.98
C LEU A 88 24.25 25.28 -3.79
N GLU A 89 24.93 24.70 -2.79
CA GLU A 89 25.49 25.40 -1.62
C GLU A 89 26.68 26.32 -2.00
N ASP A 90 27.20 26.23 -3.24
CA ASP A 90 28.32 27.04 -3.69
C ASP A 90 27.97 28.55 -3.71
N PRO A 91 28.77 29.41 -3.04
CA PRO A 91 28.55 30.85 -3.03
C PRO A 91 28.43 31.51 -4.40
N GLU A 92 29.06 30.95 -5.45
CA GLU A 92 28.97 31.47 -6.82
C GLU A 92 27.53 31.47 -7.36
N ARG A 93 26.66 30.60 -6.83
CA ARG A 93 25.25 30.49 -7.25
C ARG A 93 24.33 31.47 -6.55
N ASN A 94 24.79 32.13 -5.49
CA ASN A 94 24.10 33.22 -4.80
C ASN A 94 22.66 32.89 -4.33
N PHE A 95 22.41 31.64 -3.92
CA PHE A 95 21.10 31.21 -3.39
C PHE A 95 20.92 31.46 -1.88
N ASN A 96 22.01 31.78 -1.16
CA ASN A 96 22.03 31.99 0.30
C ASN A 96 21.32 30.86 1.07
N LEU A 97 21.74 29.62 0.81
CA LEU A 97 21.08 28.43 1.36
C LEU A 97 21.56 28.13 2.78
N THR A 98 20.61 27.85 3.66
CA THR A 98 20.85 27.33 5.01
C THR A 98 20.42 25.87 5.07
N ARG A 99 21.13 25.05 5.84
CA ARG A 99 20.73 23.65 6.04
C ARG A 99 19.50 23.56 6.92
N VAL A 100 18.63 22.59 6.64
CA VAL A 100 17.32 22.46 7.30
C VAL A 100 17.40 22.41 8.82
N VAL A 101 18.41 21.73 9.38
CA VAL A 101 18.61 21.58 10.83
C VAL A 101 18.85 22.94 11.51
N ASP A 102 19.54 23.86 10.84
CA ASP A 102 19.93 25.17 11.38
C ASP A 102 19.04 26.31 10.85
N SER A 103 18.08 26.00 9.98
CA SER A 103 17.28 26.99 9.27
C SER A 103 16.11 27.54 10.08
N ALA A 104 15.89 28.84 9.98
CA ALA A 104 14.63 29.49 10.29
C ALA A 104 13.68 29.44 9.08
N LEU A 105 12.38 29.67 9.29
CA LEU A 105 11.41 29.80 8.19
C LEU A 105 11.71 30.99 7.27
N SER A 106 12.49 31.98 7.74
CA SER A 106 12.97 33.11 6.95
C SER A 106 14.22 32.80 6.12
N ASP A 107 14.71 31.56 6.10
CA ASP A 107 15.90 31.19 5.33
C ASP A 107 15.53 30.49 4.02
N ASN A 108 16.49 30.42 3.10
CA ASN A 108 16.34 29.63 1.88
C ASN A 108 16.84 28.21 2.12
N VAL A 109 16.03 27.20 1.83
CA VAL A 109 16.38 25.80 2.11
C VAL A 109 16.09 24.89 0.92
N ILE A 110 16.98 23.93 0.70
CA ILE A 110 16.71 22.81 -0.22
C ILE A 110 15.76 21.86 0.49
N PHE A 111 14.54 21.76 -0.03
CA PHE A 111 13.51 20.90 0.54
C PHE A 111 13.61 19.47 -0.01
N HIS A 112 13.96 19.33 -1.28
CA HIS A 112 13.92 18.06 -1.97
C HIS A 112 14.83 18.01 -3.20
N ILE A 113 15.40 16.84 -3.46
CA ILE A 113 16.19 16.48 -4.63
C ILE A 113 15.73 15.08 -5.06
N GLU A 114 15.28 14.92 -6.30
CA GLU A 114 14.90 13.61 -6.86
C GLU A 114 15.28 13.48 -8.34
N THR A 115 15.21 12.26 -8.87
CA THR A 115 15.42 12.01 -10.30
C THR A 115 14.31 12.67 -11.11
N TYR A 116 14.66 13.42 -12.16
CA TYR A 116 13.70 13.86 -13.16
C TYR A 116 13.75 12.90 -14.36
N TYR A 117 12.63 12.26 -14.67
CA TYR A 117 12.58 11.24 -15.71
C TYR A 117 12.72 11.84 -17.12
N PRO A 118 13.43 11.15 -18.04
CA PRO A 118 13.55 11.60 -19.42
C PRO A 118 12.20 11.54 -20.13
N SER A 119 12.10 12.26 -21.26
CA SER A 119 10.87 12.19 -22.06
C SER A 119 10.64 10.75 -22.55
N LYS A 120 9.37 10.38 -22.77
CA LYS A 120 9.07 9.03 -23.29
C LYS A 120 9.71 8.79 -24.64
N VAL A 121 9.84 9.82 -25.48
CA VAL A 121 10.44 9.67 -26.82
C VAL A 121 11.90 9.27 -26.69
N GLU A 122 12.66 9.96 -25.84
CA GLU A 122 14.08 9.63 -25.57
C GLU A 122 14.22 8.27 -24.90
N ALA A 123 13.38 7.98 -23.89
CA ALA A 123 13.39 6.68 -23.21
C ALA A 123 13.08 5.53 -24.18
N LEU A 124 12.11 5.70 -25.07
CA LEU A 124 11.79 4.70 -26.09
C LEU A 124 12.90 4.53 -27.13
N ALA A 125 13.56 5.62 -27.53
CA ALA A 125 14.70 5.57 -28.43
C ALA A 125 15.86 4.78 -27.81
N TYR A 126 16.16 5.01 -26.54
CA TYR A 126 17.17 4.24 -25.79
C TYR A 126 16.81 2.75 -25.69
N LEU A 127 15.56 2.43 -25.34
CA LEU A 127 15.08 1.04 -25.26
C LEU A 127 15.05 0.33 -26.62
N ALA A 128 15.16 1.08 -27.72
CA ALA A 128 15.30 0.57 -29.08
C ALA A 128 16.77 0.49 -29.57
N GLY A 129 17.75 0.78 -28.69
CA GLY A 129 19.18 0.72 -29.00
C GLY A 129 19.81 2.07 -29.36
N GLY A 130 19.12 3.19 -29.12
CA GLY A 130 19.67 4.54 -29.27
C GLY A 130 20.58 4.96 -28.10
N ASP A 131 20.99 6.23 -28.11
CA ASP A 131 21.86 6.81 -27.10
C ASP A 131 21.19 6.93 -25.72
N ILE A 132 22.01 6.96 -24.67
CA ILE A 132 21.54 7.13 -23.28
C ILE A 132 21.09 8.60 -23.11
N PRO A 133 19.83 8.85 -22.69
CA PRO A 133 19.36 10.21 -22.41
C PRO A 133 20.13 10.84 -21.27
N GLU A 134 20.33 12.15 -21.33
CA GLU A 134 20.94 12.91 -20.24
C GLU A 134 20.09 12.80 -18.96
N LYS A 135 20.77 12.65 -17.82
CA LYS A 135 20.12 12.49 -16.52
C LYS A 135 19.98 13.85 -15.84
N TYR A 136 18.78 14.14 -15.35
CA TYR A 136 18.46 15.40 -14.66
C TYR A 136 17.88 15.12 -13.26
N ALA A 137 17.97 16.12 -12.38
CA ALA A 137 17.34 16.11 -11.05
C ALA A 137 16.31 17.23 -10.92
N ARG A 138 15.17 16.93 -10.28
CA ARG A 138 14.21 17.93 -9.80
C ARG A 138 14.66 18.37 -8.41
N VAL A 139 14.89 19.68 -8.26
CA VAL A 139 15.25 20.30 -6.98
C VAL A 139 14.18 21.30 -6.57
N THR A 140 13.68 21.15 -5.35
CA THR A 140 12.73 22.10 -4.76
C THR A 140 13.44 22.95 -3.72
N ILE A 141 13.35 24.27 -3.87
CA ILE A 141 13.90 25.24 -2.92
C ILE A 141 12.78 26.09 -2.36
N HIS A 142 12.77 26.23 -1.04
CA HIS A 142 11.90 27.16 -0.34
C HIS A 142 12.66 28.47 -0.14
N HIS A 143 12.18 29.55 -0.73
CA HIS A 143 12.77 30.88 -0.63
C HIS A 143 12.11 31.66 0.52
N GLY A 144 12.43 31.30 1.76
CA GLY A 144 11.89 31.96 2.95
C GLY A 144 12.45 33.37 3.18
N GLY A 145 13.66 33.63 2.69
CA GLY A 145 14.37 34.90 2.89
C GLY A 145 14.07 35.98 1.87
N ASP A 146 13.29 35.66 0.83
CA ASP A 146 12.85 36.63 -0.16
C ASP A 146 11.85 37.61 0.47
N LYS A 147 11.80 38.85 -0.04
CA LYS A 147 10.82 39.87 0.39
C LYS A 147 9.38 39.38 0.31
N VAL A 148 9.11 38.52 -0.68
CA VAL A 148 7.87 37.76 -0.82
C VAL A 148 8.26 36.29 -0.84
N PRO A 149 8.09 35.56 0.27
CA PRO A 149 8.47 34.17 0.33
C PRO A 149 7.70 33.32 -0.67
N VAL A 150 8.39 32.41 -1.36
CA VAL A 150 7.83 31.50 -2.37
C VAL A 150 8.54 30.15 -2.36
N VAL A 151 7.90 29.14 -2.95
CA VAL A 151 8.52 27.84 -3.23
C VAL A 151 8.70 27.69 -4.74
N ARG A 152 9.88 27.25 -5.18
CA ARG A 152 10.23 27.08 -6.59
C ARG A 152 10.82 25.70 -6.85
N ASN A 153 10.53 25.18 -8.03
CA ASN A 153 11.10 23.93 -8.54
C ASN A 153 12.08 24.23 -9.66
N TYR A 154 13.18 23.48 -9.69
CA TYR A 154 14.26 23.65 -10.64
C TYR A 154 14.66 22.30 -11.22
N LEU A 155 15.10 22.33 -12.48
CA LEU A 155 15.76 21.21 -13.13
C LEU A 155 17.26 21.45 -13.09
N VAL A 156 18.01 20.52 -12.52
CA VAL A 156 19.48 20.56 -12.42
C VAL A 156 20.06 19.41 -13.22
N GLY A 157 20.96 19.71 -14.16
CA GLY A 157 21.64 18.72 -14.97
C GLY A 157 22.33 19.32 -16.19
N PRO A 158 22.98 18.51 -17.03
CA PRO A 158 23.06 17.04 -16.93
C PRO A 158 23.91 16.57 -15.73
N LEU A 159 23.64 15.34 -15.27
CA LEU A 159 24.39 14.62 -14.23
C LEU A 159 25.33 13.58 -14.86
N PRO A 160 26.50 13.29 -14.25
CA PRO A 160 27.04 13.83 -13.00
C PRO A 160 27.44 15.31 -13.10
N ILE A 161 27.55 15.98 -11.95
CA ILE A 161 27.88 17.42 -11.89
C ILE A 161 29.21 17.70 -12.60
N GLY A 162 29.19 18.63 -13.55
CA GLY A 162 30.35 19.06 -14.33
C GLY A 162 30.21 20.49 -14.84
N ASN A 163 31.07 20.89 -15.78
CA ASN A 163 31.09 22.25 -16.33
C ASN A 163 29.81 22.60 -17.12
N ASP A 164 29.17 21.60 -17.73
CA ASP A 164 27.95 21.77 -18.52
C ASP A 164 26.67 21.73 -17.67
N THR A 165 26.79 21.40 -16.37
CA THR A 165 25.64 21.36 -15.48
C THR A 165 25.05 22.76 -15.30
N ALA A 166 23.79 22.89 -15.66
CA ALA A 166 23.00 24.10 -15.51
C ALA A 166 21.77 23.85 -14.63
N MET A 167 21.19 24.95 -14.17
CA MET A 167 19.94 24.96 -13.42
C MET A 167 18.94 25.84 -14.14
N LYS A 168 17.74 25.33 -14.39
CA LYS A 168 16.63 26.09 -15.00
C LYS A 168 15.36 25.95 -14.16
N PRO A 169 14.49 26.98 -14.10
CA PRO A 169 13.18 26.85 -13.48
C PRO A 169 12.36 25.73 -14.15
N LEU A 170 11.75 24.87 -13.35
CA LEU A 170 10.86 23.81 -13.82
C LEU A 170 9.42 24.31 -13.73
N THR A 171 8.93 24.88 -14.83
CA THR A 171 7.57 25.43 -14.93
C THR A 171 6.69 24.64 -15.90
N ASP A 172 7.26 23.84 -16.80
CA ASP A 172 6.50 23.17 -17.87
C ASP A 172 5.49 22.13 -17.37
N ILE A 173 5.72 21.55 -16.18
CA ILE A 173 4.84 20.53 -15.56
C ILE A 173 3.87 21.11 -14.53
N TYR A 174 4.01 22.40 -14.19
CA TYR A 174 3.20 23.08 -13.19
C TYR A 174 2.45 24.24 -13.83
N HIS A 175 1.19 24.42 -13.46
CA HIS A 175 0.37 25.51 -13.98
C HIS A 175 0.75 26.89 -13.42
N GLU A 176 1.53 26.91 -12.34
CA GLU A 176 2.01 28.11 -11.65
C GLU A 176 3.53 28.07 -11.52
N SER A 177 4.20 29.20 -11.79
CA SER A 177 5.66 29.28 -11.72
C SER A 177 6.19 29.40 -10.29
N ASP A 178 5.48 30.14 -9.44
CA ASP A 178 5.82 30.38 -8.04
C ASP A 178 4.70 29.84 -7.15
N ILE A 179 5.05 28.97 -6.21
CA ILE A 179 4.10 28.40 -5.26
C ILE A 179 4.05 29.31 -4.02
N PRO A 180 2.87 29.76 -3.58
CA PRO A 180 2.75 30.58 -2.38
C PRO A 180 3.35 29.88 -1.15
N TYR A 181 4.19 30.58 -0.40
CA TYR A 181 4.91 29.98 0.74
C TYR A 181 4.01 29.43 1.85
N ASN A 182 2.78 29.93 2.00
CA ASN A 182 1.83 29.37 2.97
C ASN A 182 1.34 27.96 2.59
N ALA A 183 1.53 27.52 1.34
CA ALA A 183 1.21 26.17 0.87
C ALA A 183 2.33 25.14 1.10
N ARG A 184 3.48 25.57 1.64
CA ARG A 184 4.67 24.73 1.89
C ARG A 184 4.38 23.47 2.73
N GLY A 185 5.28 22.49 2.60
CA GLY A 185 5.41 21.35 3.52
C GLY A 185 5.97 21.76 4.87
N PHE A 186 5.94 20.87 5.86
CA PHE A 186 6.67 21.08 7.11
C PHE A 186 8.18 20.95 6.84
N ILE A 187 8.95 21.93 7.26
CA ILE A 187 10.34 22.10 6.83
C ILE A 187 11.32 21.86 7.95
N SER A 188 11.13 22.55 9.08
CA SER A 188 12.15 22.65 10.10
C SER A 188 11.59 22.40 11.51
N PRO A 189 12.43 21.92 12.43
CA PRO A 189 12.10 21.87 13.86
C PRO A 189 11.63 23.21 14.42
N ALA A 190 12.06 24.34 13.82
CA ALA A 190 11.63 25.68 14.22
C ALA A 190 10.13 25.92 14.01
N GLU A 191 9.51 25.32 12.99
CA GLU A 191 8.06 25.37 12.80
C GLU A 191 7.32 24.66 13.95
N SER A 192 7.84 23.51 14.40
CA SER A 192 7.31 22.77 15.55
C SER A 192 7.51 23.52 16.88
N GLU A 193 8.63 24.23 17.06
CA GLU A 193 8.85 25.10 18.22
C GLU A 193 7.89 26.29 18.23
N GLY A 194 7.68 26.93 17.08
CA GLY A 194 6.72 28.03 16.96
C GLY A 194 5.28 27.61 17.28
N ILE A 195 4.88 26.40 16.88
CA ILE A 195 3.56 25.85 17.22
C ILE A 195 3.48 25.58 18.73
N ARG A 196 4.53 25.03 19.34
CA ARG A 196 4.59 24.81 20.80
C ARG A 196 4.52 26.12 21.58
N ALA A 197 5.11 27.21 21.07
CA ALA A 197 5.03 28.52 21.70
C ALA A 197 3.60 29.10 21.78
N LEU A 198 2.66 28.62 20.96
CA LEU A 198 1.23 28.96 21.08
C LEU A 198 0.58 28.35 22.33
N ILE A 199 1.17 27.31 22.89
CA ILE A 199 0.72 26.64 24.10
C ILE A 199 1.38 27.33 25.29
N THR A 200 0.65 28.27 25.91
CA THR A 200 1.17 29.02 27.06
C THR A 200 1.31 28.15 28.32
N PRO A 201 2.14 28.54 29.29
CA PRO A 201 2.20 27.86 30.58
C PRO A 201 0.83 27.80 31.27
N GLU A 202 0.05 28.89 31.21
CA GLU A 202 -1.30 28.91 31.78
C GLU A 202 -2.23 27.90 31.10
N LEU A 203 -2.19 27.82 29.76
CA LEU A 203 -2.98 26.83 29.04
C LEU A 203 -2.53 25.40 29.41
N THR A 204 -1.25 25.22 29.67
CA THR A 204 -0.68 23.92 30.08
C THR A 204 -1.27 23.51 31.42
N ASP A 205 -1.31 24.41 32.42
CA ASP A 205 -1.92 24.16 33.74
C ASP A 205 -3.42 23.83 33.63
N VAL A 206 -4.15 24.53 32.76
CA VAL A 206 -5.57 24.25 32.50
C VAL A 206 -5.75 22.87 31.87
N MET A 207 -4.92 22.52 30.88
CA MET A 207 -5.00 21.21 30.25
C MET A 207 -4.63 20.09 31.23
N GLN A 208 -3.66 20.30 32.14
CA GLN A 208 -3.32 19.34 33.21
C GLN A 208 -4.53 19.08 34.13
N ASP A 209 -5.26 20.11 34.52
CA ASP A 209 -6.47 19.98 35.34
C ASP A 209 -7.63 19.31 34.57
N LEU A 210 -7.82 19.65 33.29
CA LEU A 210 -8.90 19.09 32.48
C LEU A 210 -8.71 17.61 32.14
N PHE A 211 -7.48 17.17 31.91
CA PHE A 211 -7.19 15.79 31.50
C PHE A 211 -6.61 14.92 32.62
N GLY A 212 -6.36 15.51 33.81
CA GLY A 212 -5.91 14.80 35.00
C GLY A 212 -4.47 14.29 34.91
N ASP A 213 -3.62 14.94 34.12
CA ASP A 213 -2.26 14.48 33.87
C ASP A 213 -1.21 15.56 34.23
N PRO A 214 -0.36 15.33 35.23
CA PRO A 214 0.64 16.31 35.68
C PRO A 214 1.79 16.51 34.67
N ASN A 215 1.98 15.62 33.69
CA ASN A 215 3.09 15.66 32.73
C ASN A 215 2.60 15.72 31.27
N ILE A 216 1.66 16.62 31.01
CA ILE A 216 0.95 16.74 29.73
C ILE A 216 1.83 16.83 28.49
N ALA A 217 3.03 17.41 28.62
CA ALA A 217 4.00 17.53 27.52
C ALA A 217 4.60 16.18 27.08
N SER A 218 4.56 15.17 27.94
CA SER A 218 5.04 13.81 27.66
C SER A 218 3.92 12.82 27.37
N THR A 219 2.72 13.11 27.85
CA THR A 219 1.58 12.18 27.84
C THR A 219 0.49 12.53 26.84
N LEU A 220 0.50 13.75 26.28
CA LEU A 220 -0.31 14.09 25.12
C LEU A 220 0.57 14.33 23.90
N ASP A 221 0.09 13.82 22.77
CA ASP A 221 0.65 14.04 21.44
C ASP A 221 -0.29 14.96 20.66
N ALA A 222 0.27 15.89 19.90
CA ALA A 222 -0.49 16.88 19.16
C ALA A 222 -0.65 16.46 17.68
N GLY A 223 -1.85 16.65 17.14
CA GLY A 223 -2.16 16.46 15.73
C GLY A 223 -2.67 17.75 15.09
N ALA A 224 -2.53 17.87 13.77
CA ALA A 224 -3.04 19.01 13.00
C ALA A 224 -3.96 18.55 11.86
N SER A 225 -4.95 19.37 11.48
CA SER A 225 -5.83 19.10 10.32
C SER A 225 -5.27 19.72 9.03
N GLY A 226 -5.20 18.95 7.95
CA GLY A 226 -5.09 19.48 6.59
C GLY A 226 -6.46 19.77 5.95
N PRO A 227 -6.58 20.68 4.97
CA PRO A 227 -5.53 21.49 4.37
C PRO A 227 -5.12 22.70 5.23
N PHE A 228 -3.85 23.11 5.13
CA PHE A 228 -3.28 24.23 5.89
C PHE A 228 -3.51 25.57 5.21
N SER A 229 -3.71 25.61 3.90
CA SER A 229 -4.04 26.82 3.14
C SER A 229 -5.11 26.52 2.10
N PHE A 230 -5.80 27.56 1.64
CA PHE A 230 -6.85 27.45 0.61
C PHE A 230 -6.48 28.18 -0.67
N ASP A 231 -5.85 29.35 -0.54
CA ASP A 231 -5.52 30.28 -1.62
C ASP A 231 -4.06 30.78 -1.55
N GLY A 232 -3.24 30.20 -0.67
CA GLY A 232 -1.86 30.62 -0.45
C GLY A 232 -1.68 31.94 0.31
N LYS A 233 -2.75 32.67 0.66
CA LYS A 233 -2.65 33.95 1.37
C LYS A 233 -2.51 33.80 2.87
N ARG A 234 -3.07 32.72 3.43
CA ARG A 234 -3.06 32.42 4.86
C ARG A 234 -2.77 30.95 5.09
N ARG A 235 -2.11 30.62 6.21
CA ARG A 235 -1.89 29.26 6.68
C ARG A 235 -2.57 29.07 8.04
N ARG A 236 -3.64 28.28 8.09
CA ARG A 236 -4.46 28.05 9.29
C ARG A 236 -4.80 26.58 9.44
N THR A 237 -4.81 26.09 10.66
CA THR A 237 -5.09 24.67 10.94
C THR A 237 -5.75 24.52 12.30
N TRP A 238 -6.49 23.42 12.48
CA TRP A 238 -6.89 22.96 13.79
C TRP A 238 -5.75 22.13 14.38
N LEU A 239 -5.46 22.36 15.66
CA LEU A 239 -4.63 21.49 16.48
C LEU A 239 -5.55 20.72 17.42
N SER A 240 -5.28 19.44 17.62
CA SER A 240 -5.93 18.62 18.64
C SER A 240 -4.90 17.79 19.39
N TRP A 241 -5.30 17.25 20.54
CA TRP A 241 -4.45 16.38 21.34
C TRP A 241 -5.05 14.98 21.45
N ARG A 242 -4.16 14.02 21.63
CA ARG A 242 -4.45 12.62 21.88
C ARG A 242 -3.53 12.09 22.96
N LYS A 243 -3.92 11.04 23.67
CA LYS A 243 -3.04 10.41 24.67
C LYS A 243 -1.87 9.69 23.97
N ASN A 244 -0.65 9.92 24.45
CA ASN A 244 0.58 9.32 23.97
C ASN A 244 0.74 7.89 24.53
N LEU A 245 -0.08 6.98 24.04
CA LEU A 245 -0.19 5.59 24.46
C LEU A 245 -0.20 4.68 23.21
N PRO A 246 0.00 3.35 23.33
CA PRO A 246 -0.18 2.44 22.20
C PRO A 246 -1.57 2.59 21.56
N GLY A 247 -1.60 2.88 20.25
CA GLY A 247 -2.84 3.22 19.55
C GLY A 247 -3.33 4.64 19.84
N SER A 248 -2.42 5.60 20.03
CA SER A 248 -2.71 7.01 20.37
C SER A 248 -3.78 7.66 19.49
N PHE A 249 -3.85 7.31 18.20
CA PHE A 249 -4.88 7.81 17.28
C PHE A 249 -6.32 7.44 17.65
N LEU A 250 -6.50 6.45 18.53
CA LEU A 250 -7.79 6.03 19.07
C LEU A 250 -8.15 6.73 20.39
N HIS A 251 -7.27 7.60 20.93
CA HIS A 251 -7.44 8.26 22.23
C HIS A 251 -7.48 9.79 22.14
N PRO A 252 -8.41 10.40 21.35
CA PRO A 252 -8.56 11.84 21.29
C PRO A 252 -9.13 12.39 22.60
N VAL A 253 -8.73 13.62 22.99
CA VAL A 253 -9.18 14.24 24.26
C VAL A 253 -10.27 15.30 24.10
N GLY A 254 -10.79 15.51 22.89
CA GLY A 254 -11.91 16.44 22.64
C GLY A 254 -11.58 17.93 22.83
N PHE A 255 -10.31 18.31 22.66
CA PHE A 255 -9.84 19.69 22.77
C PHE A 255 -9.16 20.16 21.48
N TYR A 256 -9.57 21.34 21.00
CA TYR A 256 -9.20 21.83 19.68
C TYR A 256 -8.82 23.32 19.70
N LEU A 257 -7.70 23.68 19.08
CA LEU A 257 -7.30 25.07 18.85
C LEU A 257 -7.26 25.39 17.36
N TYR A 258 -7.90 26.48 16.94
CA TYR A 258 -7.73 26.99 15.58
C TYR A 258 -6.62 28.03 15.58
N VAL A 259 -5.54 27.77 14.85
CA VAL A 259 -4.33 28.62 14.85
C VAL A 259 -4.07 29.25 13.50
N ASP A 260 -3.55 30.49 13.51
CA ASP A 260 -3.00 31.17 12.34
C ASP A 260 -1.47 31.12 12.40
N ILE A 261 -0.87 30.36 11.47
CA ILE A 261 0.56 30.12 11.34
C ILE A 261 1.09 30.68 10.01
N SER A 262 0.50 31.78 9.56
CA SER A 262 0.84 32.44 8.30
C SER A 262 2.22 33.10 8.34
N GLY A 263 2.92 33.08 7.21
CA GLY A 263 4.21 33.76 7.04
C GLY A 263 5.42 32.96 7.54
N THR A 264 6.52 33.69 7.78
CA THR A 264 7.85 33.15 8.15
C THR A 264 8.27 33.50 9.58
N ASP A 265 7.51 34.33 10.29
CA ASP A 265 7.82 34.76 11.67
C ASP A 265 6.85 34.10 12.67
N PRO A 266 7.32 33.12 13.46
CA PRO A 266 6.50 32.46 14.48
C PRO A 266 5.96 33.38 15.58
N SER A 267 6.60 34.53 15.84
CA SER A 267 6.15 35.46 16.88
C SER A 267 4.81 36.14 16.55
N LEU A 268 4.42 36.13 15.27
CA LEU A 268 3.15 36.68 14.78
C LEU A 268 2.02 35.66 14.79
N TRP A 269 2.32 34.39 15.09
CA TRP A 269 1.32 33.33 15.14
C TRP A 269 0.41 33.50 16.34
N LYS A 270 -0.85 33.09 16.18
CA LYS A 270 -1.87 33.28 17.22
C LYS A 270 -2.97 32.24 17.18
N VAL A 271 -3.57 32.01 18.34
CA VAL A 271 -4.80 31.22 18.47
C VAL A 271 -6.00 32.10 18.13
N LEU A 272 -6.80 31.64 17.18
CA LEU A 272 -8.01 32.33 16.70
C LEU A 272 -9.28 31.85 17.41
N LYS A 273 -9.36 30.56 17.75
CA LYS A 273 -10.51 29.96 18.42
C LYS A 273 -10.08 28.77 19.27
N THR A 274 -10.83 28.50 20.33
CA THR A 274 -10.71 27.30 21.14
C THR A 274 -12.07 26.59 21.16
N VAL A 275 -12.08 25.28 20.96
CA VAL A 275 -13.29 24.46 21.04
C VAL A 275 -13.05 23.33 22.03
N TYR A 276 -13.96 23.19 22.99
CA TYR A 276 -13.94 22.15 24.00
C TYR A 276 -15.36 21.75 24.36
N ASN A 277 -15.69 20.46 24.29
CA ASN A 277 -17.04 19.95 24.57
C ASN A 277 -18.14 20.75 23.83
N SER A 278 -17.96 20.93 22.52
CA SER A 278 -18.87 21.69 21.64
C SER A 278 -19.10 23.19 22.02
N GLN A 279 -18.39 23.71 23.02
CA GLN A 279 -18.36 25.15 23.34
C GLN A 279 -17.29 25.84 22.52
N ILE A 280 -17.65 26.97 21.89
CA ILE A 280 -16.76 27.73 21.02
C ILE A 280 -16.37 29.04 21.72
N PHE A 281 -15.07 29.24 21.87
CA PHE A 281 -14.47 30.47 22.40
C PHE A 281 -13.71 31.19 21.29
N TYR A 282 -13.91 32.51 21.17
CA TYR A 282 -13.34 33.33 20.09
C TYR A 282 -11.99 33.97 20.45
N SER A 283 -11.50 33.75 21.66
CA SER A 283 -10.17 34.12 22.12
C SER A 283 -9.69 33.14 23.19
N MET A 284 -8.38 33.10 23.43
CA MET A 284 -7.82 32.31 24.54
C MET A 284 -8.27 32.87 25.90
N ASP A 285 -8.38 34.20 26.02
CA ASP A 285 -8.80 34.87 27.25
C ASP A 285 -10.25 34.52 27.64
N ASP A 286 -11.14 34.36 26.66
CA ASP A 286 -12.53 33.95 26.90
C ASP A 286 -12.59 32.52 27.47
N PHE A 287 -11.78 31.60 26.92
CA PHE A 287 -11.69 30.22 27.40
C PHE A 287 -11.12 30.16 28.82
N LEU A 288 -10.00 30.86 29.08
CA LEU A 288 -9.38 30.93 30.40
C LEU A 288 -10.31 31.59 31.43
N SER A 289 -11.05 32.63 31.04
CA SER A 289 -12.05 33.27 31.90
C SER A 289 -13.19 32.32 32.23
N ALA A 290 -13.68 31.55 31.26
CA ALA A 290 -14.72 30.56 31.48
C ALA A 290 -14.27 29.42 32.42
N TYR A 291 -13.00 29.02 32.32
CA TYR A 291 -12.36 28.06 33.22
C TYR A 291 -12.25 28.63 34.65
N ARG A 292 -11.69 29.84 34.81
CA ARG A 292 -11.52 30.52 36.12
C ARG A 292 -12.85 30.80 36.82
N ASN A 293 -13.88 31.16 36.05
CA ASN A 293 -15.22 31.44 36.57
C ASN A 293 -16.04 30.17 36.86
N GLY A 294 -15.53 28.98 36.54
CA GLY A 294 -16.24 27.71 36.72
C GLY A 294 -17.45 27.52 35.82
N THR A 295 -17.58 28.33 34.76
CA THR A 295 -18.69 28.26 33.79
C THR A 295 -18.42 27.26 32.65
N LEU A 296 -17.18 26.76 32.54
CA LEU A 296 -16.78 25.78 31.52
C LEU A 296 -17.45 24.42 31.77
N ILE A 297 -18.23 23.94 30.79
CA ILE A 297 -18.83 22.61 30.86
C ILE A 297 -17.76 21.57 30.51
N ARG A 298 -17.33 20.79 31.51
CA ARG A 298 -16.33 19.72 31.35
C ARG A 298 -16.91 18.50 30.64
N LEU A 299 -16.05 17.76 29.95
CA LEU A 299 -16.41 16.43 29.43
C LEU A 299 -16.76 15.49 30.60
N PRO A 300 -17.74 14.59 30.42
CA PRO A 300 -18.06 13.59 31.44
C PRO A 300 -16.84 12.69 31.72
N SER A 301 -16.69 12.27 32.98
CA SER A 301 -15.67 11.28 33.37
C SER A 301 -16.13 9.89 32.91
N HIS A 302 -15.26 9.15 32.21
CA HIS A 302 -15.55 7.82 31.67
C HIS A 302 -14.67 6.73 32.31
N PRO A 303 -15.18 5.51 32.58
CA PRO A 303 -14.42 4.41 33.18
C PRO A 303 -13.21 3.92 32.36
N ASP A 304 -13.29 4.01 31.02
CA ASP A 304 -12.23 3.60 30.08
C ASP A 304 -10.97 4.48 30.12
N THR A 305 -10.89 5.45 31.04
CA THR A 305 -9.67 6.24 31.26
C THR A 305 -8.55 5.45 31.95
N GLU A 306 -8.78 4.19 32.35
CA GLU A 306 -7.78 3.36 33.04
C GLU A 306 -7.38 2.08 32.27
N ASP A 307 -8.25 1.51 31.43
CA ASP A 307 -7.94 0.31 30.63
C ASP A 307 -7.66 0.65 29.15
N TYR A 308 -6.38 0.60 28.79
CA TYR A 308 -5.90 0.84 27.42
C TYR A 308 -5.59 -0.45 26.65
N SER A 309 -5.95 -1.62 27.18
CA SER A 309 -5.59 -2.91 26.57
C SER A 309 -6.20 -3.10 25.16
N TRP A 310 -7.41 -2.57 24.94
CA TRP A 310 -8.18 -2.67 23.71
C TRP A 310 -7.54 -1.99 22.49
N SER A 311 -6.72 -0.96 22.71
CA SER A 311 -5.99 -0.25 21.65
C SER A 311 -4.62 -0.86 21.36
N THR A 312 -4.26 -1.96 22.02
CA THR A 312 -3.00 -2.66 21.81
C THR A 312 -3.15 -3.88 20.90
N ARG A 313 -2.07 -4.26 20.22
CA ARG A 313 -2.00 -5.52 19.45
C ARG A 313 -1.69 -6.75 20.31
N LYS A 314 -1.80 -6.66 21.64
CA LYS A 314 -1.56 -7.82 22.52
C LYS A 314 -2.66 -8.85 22.28
N ARG A 315 -2.30 -10.13 22.25
CA ARG A 315 -3.26 -11.23 22.13
C ARG A 315 -4.23 -11.19 23.32
N VAL A 316 -5.52 -11.20 23.01
CA VAL A 316 -6.62 -11.25 23.99
C VAL A 316 -7.52 -12.45 23.70
N GLY A 317 -8.16 -12.98 24.74
CA GLY A 317 -9.08 -14.11 24.65
C GLY A 317 -8.41 -15.48 24.77
N GLU A 318 -9.25 -16.52 24.84
CA GLU A 318 -8.82 -17.90 24.96
C GLU A 318 -8.16 -18.40 23.66
N PRO A 319 -7.14 -19.28 23.74
CA PRO A 319 -6.57 -19.93 22.57
C PRO A 319 -7.64 -20.65 21.75
N ARG A 320 -7.64 -20.42 20.44
CA ARG A 320 -8.52 -21.14 19.53
C ARG A 320 -8.04 -22.58 19.35
N ASP A 321 -8.96 -23.45 18.98
CA ASP A 321 -8.63 -24.85 18.71
C ASP A 321 -7.56 -24.93 17.60
N LEU A 322 -6.54 -25.76 17.82
CA LEU A 322 -5.38 -26.00 16.94
C LEU A 322 -4.49 -24.79 16.59
N ASP A 323 -4.76 -23.59 17.11
CA ASP A 323 -4.04 -22.33 16.79
C ASP A 323 -2.63 -22.25 17.42
N HIS A 324 -2.21 -23.28 18.17
CA HIS A 324 -0.84 -23.43 18.65
C HIS A 324 0.08 -24.09 17.62
N LEU A 325 -0.49 -24.60 16.52
CA LEU A 325 0.25 -25.14 15.39
C LEU A 325 0.52 -24.02 14.38
N PRO A 326 1.71 -23.97 13.74
CA PRO A 326 1.97 -22.99 12.70
C PRO A 326 1.02 -23.20 11.51
N GLY A 327 0.50 -22.11 10.98
CA GLY A 327 -0.35 -22.14 9.79
C GLY A 327 0.39 -22.66 8.54
N PRO A 328 -0.33 -23.01 7.46
CA PRO A 328 0.27 -23.41 6.20
C PRO A 328 1.21 -22.32 5.65
N ARG A 329 2.35 -22.72 5.09
CA ARG A 329 3.33 -21.82 4.47
C ARG A 329 3.64 -22.24 3.05
N SER A 330 3.85 -21.26 2.16
CA SER A 330 4.37 -21.50 0.81
C SER A 330 5.87 -21.79 0.86
N VAL A 331 6.31 -22.78 0.08
CA VAL A 331 7.72 -23.18 -0.04
C VAL A 331 8.02 -23.53 -1.49
N SER A 332 9.09 -22.97 -2.03
CA SER A 332 9.57 -23.24 -3.38
C SER A 332 10.60 -24.39 -3.39
N PHE A 333 10.14 -25.62 -3.66
CA PHE A 333 10.99 -26.81 -3.69
C PHE A 333 12.02 -26.82 -4.84
N ALA A 334 11.68 -26.19 -5.97
CA ALA A 334 12.54 -26.12 -7.16
C ALA A 334 13.35 -24.82 -7.25
N GLY A 335 13.42 -24.04 -6.17
CA GLY A 335 13.98 -22.69 -6.17
C GLY A 335 13.01 -21.66 -6.77
N LEU A 336 13.44 -20.39 -6.81
CA LEU A 336 12.60 -19.28 -7.26
C LEU A 336 12.49 -19.25 -8.79
N ARG A 337 11.26 -19.17 -9.31
CA ARG A 337 10.98 -19.22 -10.76
C ARG A 337 10.88 -17.83 -11.42
N PHE A 338 11.26 -16.79 -10.71
CA PHE A 338 11.40 -15.43 -11.22
C PHE A 338 12.86 -14.99 -11.12
N ARG A 339 13.25 -14.06 -11.99
CA ARG A 339 14.60 -13.53 -12.07
C ARG A 339 14.63 -12.10 -11.60
N VAL A 340 15.71 -11.71 -10.93
CA VAL A 340 15.91 -10.34 -10.45
C VAL A 340 17.34 -9.90 -10.75
N ASP A 341 17.48 -8.71 -11.32
CA ASP A 341 18.75 -7.99 -11.37
C ASP A 341 18.70 -6.84 -10.35
N ARG A 342 19.48 -6.97 -9.27
CA ARG A 342 19.53 -5.97 -8.19
C ARG A 342 20.18 -4.65 -8.63
N ALA A 343 21.10 -4.69 -9.60
CA ALA A 343 21.84 -3.50 -10.01
C ALA A 343 20.97 -2.56 -10.85
N THR A 344 20.15 -3.11 -11.75
CA THR A 344 19.22 -2.33 -12.59
C THR A 344 17.80 -2.29 -12.01
N GLN A 345 17.53 -3.02 -10.93
CA GLN A 345 16.18 -3.23 -10.38
C GLN A 345 15.19 -3.72 -11.45
N TYR A 346 15.59 -4.75 -12.21
CA TYR A 346 14.77 -5.36 -13.26
C TYR A 346 14.29 -6.75 -12.85
N ILE A 347 13.02 -7.05 -13.10
CA ILE A 347 12.39 -8.34 -12.80
C ILE A 347 11.93 -9.00 -14.09
N SER A 348 12.09 -10.33 -14.20
CA SER A 348 11.40 -11.12 -15.23
C SER A 348 10.82 -12.44 -14.72
N TRP A 349 9.65 -12.81 -15.23
CA TRP A 349 8.92 -14.00 -14.80
C TRP A 349 7.91 -14.45 -15.86
N MET A 350 7.96 -15.71 -16.29
CA MET A 350 6.97 -16.34 -17.19
C MET A 350 6.56 -15.47 -18.41
N GLY A 351 7.53 -14.81 -19.02
CA GLY A 351 7.31 -13.91 -20.16
C GLY A 351 7.09 -12.44 -19.81
N TRP A 352 6.77 -12.12 -18.55
CA TRP A 352 6.76 -10.76 -18.01
C TRP A 352 8.17 -10.22 -17.79
N GLY A 353 8.34 -8.91 -18.03
CA GLY A 353 9.57 -8.19 -17.72
C GLY A 353 9.27 -6.73 -17.39
N MET A 354 9.93 -6.16 -16.37
CA MET A 354 9.67 -4.78 -15.92
C MET A 354 10.85 -4.18 -15.15
N TYR A 355 11.02 -2.87 -15.25
CA TYR A 355 11.91 -2.09 -14.38
C TYR A 355 11.14 -1.52 -13.20
N LEU A 356 11.79 -1.45 -12.04
CA LEU A 356 11.28 -0.77 -10.86
C LEU A 356 11.83 0.66 -10.80
N ALA A 357 10.99 1.57 -10.35
CA ALA A 357 11.35 2.95 -10.05
C ALA A 357 10.74 3.35 -8.70
N PHE A 358 11.37 4.29 -8.00
CA PHE A 358 10.94 4.66 -6.65
C PHE A 358 11.12 6.16 -6.41
N ASP A 359 10.02 6.82 -6.04
CA ASP A 359 9.96 8.26 -5.78
C ASP A 359 9.65 8.53 -4.30
N ARG A 360 10.13 9.65 -3.74
CA ARG A 360 9.81 10.02 -2.34
C ARG A 360 8.34 10.36 -2.18
N ASP A 361 7.76 11.07 -3.15
CA ASP A 361 6.39 11.57 -3.05
C ASP A 361 5.38 10.43 -2.92
N MET A 362 5.55 9.36 -3.72
CA MET A 362 4.53 8.33 -3.89
C MET A 362 5.05 6.88 -3.73
N GLY A 363 6.34 6.62 -3.87
CA GLY A 363 6.93 5.28 -3.70
C GLY A 363 7.08 4.50 -5.02
N LEU A 364 6.74 3.20 -4.98
CA LEU A 364 7.01 2.24 -6.05
C LEU A 364 6.18 2.48 -7.33
N SER A 365 6.87 2.59 -8.46
CA SER A 365 6.31 2.53 -9.82
C SER A 365 7.00 1.49 -10.69
N LEU A 366 6.30 1.02 -11.72
CA LEU A 366 6.77 0.01 -12.68
C LEU A 366 6.90 0.63 -14.08
N ARG A 367 7.99 0.32 -14.76
CA ARG A 367 8.37 0.92 -16.05
C ARG A 367 8.66 -0.16 -17.09
N ASP A 368 8.33 0.12 -18.35
CA ASP A 368 8.55 -0.76 -19.51
C ASP A 368 8.11 -2.22 -19.28
N ILE A 369 6.86 -2.41 -18.84
CA ILE A 369 6.27 -3.72 -18.61
C ILE A 369 6.07 -4.42 -19.96
N ARG A 370 6.71 -5.55 -20.17
CA ARG A 370 6.64 -6.38 -21.39
C ARG A 370 6.05 -7.74 -21.07
N LEU A 371 5.40 -8.34 -22.06
CA LEU A 371 4.93 -9.74 -22.03
C LEU A 371 5.31 -10.40 -23.34
N LYS A 372 5.98 -11.55 -23.27
CA LYS A 372 6.51 -12.31 -24.42
C LYS A 372 7.32 -11.43 -25.38
N GLY A 373 8.11 -10.50 -24.84
CA GLY A 373 8.99 -9.60 -25.59
C GLY A 373 8.30 -8.33 -26.13
N GLU A 374 6.97 -8.27 -26.16
CA GLU A 374 6.23 -7.08 -26.58
C GLU A 374 5.96 -6.16 -25.38
N ARG A 375 6.23 -4.86 -25.52
CA ARG A 375 5.88 -3.87 -24.48
C ARG A 375 4.38 -3.82 -24.34
N ILE A 376 3.91 -4.13 -23.15
CA ILE A 376 2.59 -3.77 -22.67
C ILE A 376 2.61 -2.34 -22.18
N ILE A 377 3.08 -2.11 -20.97
CA ILE A 377 2.79 -0.88 -20.28
C ILE A 377 4.06 -0.05 -20.28
N TYR A 378 4.01 1.21 -20.70
CA TYR A 378 5.18 2.07 -20.54
C TYR A 378 5.42 2.41 -19.07
N GLU A 379 4.34 2.68 -18.33
CA GLU A 379 4.37 3.10 -16.92
C GLU A 379 3.09 2.67 -16.21
N VAL A 380 3.25 2.09 -15.01
CA VAL A 380 2.19 1.98 -13.99
C VAL A 380 2.73 2.53 -12.69
N SER A 381 2.05 3.53 -12.14
CA SER A 381 2.47 4.25 -10.93
C SER A 381 1.25 4.41 -10.03
N LEU A 382 0.97 3.41 -9.18
CA LEU A 382 -0.31 3.28 -8.49
C LEU A 382 -0.59 4.40 -7.48
N PRO A 383 0.37 4.87 -6.67
CA PRO A 383 0.19 6.16 -6.03
C PRO A 383 0.57 7.27 -7.03
N GLN A 384 -0.41 7.95 -7.63
CA GLN A 384 -0.23 9.32 -8.14
C GLN A 384 -0.61 10.37 -7.09
N GLU A 385 -1.60 10.02 -6.28
CA GLU A 385 -2.08 10.70 -5.09
C GLU A 385 -2.85 9.68 -4.24
N ALA A 386 -3.03 9.91 -2.95
CA ALA A 386 -4.04 9.24 -2.14
C ALA A 386 -4.79 10.29 -1.34
N ILE A 387 -6.12 10.28 -1.44
CA ILE A 387 -6.97 11.20 -0.68
C ILE A 387 -7.65 10.46 0.46
N VAL A 388 -7.64 11.05 1.65
CA VAL A 388 -8.43 10.61 2.80
C VAL A 388 -9.27 11.77 3.29
N GLN A 389 -10.56 11.72 2.96
CA GLN A 389 -11.50 12.77 3.32
C GLN A 389 -12.38 12.32 4.49
N TYR A 390 -12.30 13.03 5.61
CA TYR A 390 -13.08 12.73 6.81
C TYR A 390 -14.38 13.53 6.85
N ALA A 391 -15.32 13.00 7.62
CA ALA A 391 -16.51 13.69 8.08
C ALA A 391 -16.70 13.48 9.59
N GLY A 392 -17.24 14.49 10.28
CA GLY A 392 -17.50 14.46 11.72
C GLY A 392 -18.17 15.73 12.20
N ASN A 393 -18.61 15.75 13.47
CA ASN A 393 -19.17 16.94 14.11
C ASN A 393 -18.11 17.77 14.86
N ASP A 394 -16.92 17.21 15.10
CA ASP A 394 -15.81 17.95 15.70
C ASP A 394 -14.99 18.73 14.65
N PRO A 395 -14.35 19.85 15.04
CA PRO A 395 -13.66 20.71 14.08
C PRO A 395 -12.51 20.02 13.33
N MET A 396 -11.84 19.04 13.95
CA MET A 396 -10.71 18.32 13.34
C MET A 396 -11.24 17.41 12.23
N GLN A 397 -12.16 16.50 12.55
CA GLN A 397 -12.66 15.51 11.59
C GLN A 397 -13.53 16.16 10.49
N ALA A 398 -14.36 17.14 10.84
CA ALA A 398 -15.15 17.91 9.86
C ALA A 398 -14.30 18.69 8.85
N SER A 399 -13.02 18.93 9.19
CA SER A 399 -12.11 19.73 8.38
C SER A 399 -10.98 18.96 7.71
N THR A 400 -10.76 17.71 8.09
CA THR A 400 -9.60 16.95 7.63
C THR A 400 -9.81 16.41 6.23
N THR A 401 -8.91 16.76 5.33
CA THR A 401 -8.81 16.15 4.01
C THR A 401 -7.35 16.02 3.62
N TRP A 402 -6.81 14.82 3.81
CA TRP A 402 -5.42 14.53 3.50
C TRP A 402 -5.26 14.21 2.02
N GLN A 403 -4.17 14.71 1.45
CA GLN A 403 -3.61 14.26 0.18
C GLN A 403 -2.22 13.73 0.50
N ASP A 404 -2.05 12.42 0.60
CA ASP A 404 -0.89 11.78 1.21
C ASP A 404 0.40 11.98 0.42
N ARG A 405 0.32 12.46 -0.83
CA ARG A 405 1.49 12.98 -1.55
C ARG A 405 2.18 14.10 -0.78
N TYR A 406 1.41 14.98 -0.11
CA TYR A 406 1.95 16.00 0.80
C TYR A 406 2.68 15.38 2.00
N GLY A 407 2.29 14.18 2.42
CA GLY A 407 2.92 13.42 3.49
C GLY A 407 4.12 12.56 3.06
N PHE A 408 4.46 12.53 1.77
CA PHE A 408 5.59 11.77 1.20
C PHE A 408 5.46 10.26 1.38
N MET A 409 4.42 9.65 0.80
CA MET A 409 4.16 8.20 0.93
C MET A 409 5.38 7.31 0.65
N GLY A 410 6.21 7.67 -0.33
CA GLY A 410 7.45 6.94 -0.62
C GLY A 410 8.51 7.06 0.49
N GLY A 411 8.60 8.22 1.16
CA GLY A 411 9.39 8.39 2.38
C GLY A 411 8.78 7.73 3.63
N GLY A 412 7.48 7.42 3.58
CA GLY A 412 6.74 6.65 4.58
C GLY A 412 6.99 5.14 4.53
N VAL A 413 7.73 4.62 3.55
CA VAL A 413 8.05 3.19 3.45
C VAL A 413 8.97 2.76 4.59
N ARG A 414 8.72 1.57 5.14
CA ARG A 414 9.49 0.95 6.23
C ARG A 414 10.00 -0.43 5.81
N ASP A 415 10.94 -0.98 6.56
CA ASP A 415 11.39 -2.36 6.34
C ASP A 415 10.24 -3.34 6.61
N MET A 416 9.89 -4.10 5.58
CA MET A 416 8.88 -5.16 5.69
C MET A 416 9.38 -6.33 6.55
N LEU A 417 8.48 -6.90 7.33
CA LEU A 417 8.68 -8.06 8.20
C LEU A 417 8.64 -9.37 7.38
N PRO A 418 9.76 -10.10 7.24
CA PRO A 418 9.77 -11.37 6.51
C PRO A 418 8.90 -12.44 7.15
N GLY A 419 8.12 -13.15 6.34
CA GLY A 419 7.18 -14.17 6.77
C GLY A 419 5.79 -13.63 7.17
N TYR A 420 5.65 -12.33 7.37
CA TYR A 420 4.38 -11.68 7.70
C TYR A 420 3.91 -10.77 6.56
N ASP A 421 4.67 -9.71 6.26
CA ASP A 421 4.34 -8.75 5.20
C ASP A 421 4.51 -9.36 3.81
N CYS A 422 5.50 -10.26 3.66
CA CYS A 422 5.70 -11.06 2.46
C CYS A 422 6.11 -12.49 2.86
N PRO A 423 5.93 -13.49 1.97
CA PRO A 423 6.42 -14.84 2.20
C PRO A 423 7.91 -14.85 2.57
N LEU A 424 8.33 -15.83 3.38
CA LEU A 424 9.69 -15.88 3.91
C LEU A 424 10.77 -15.99 2.81
N GLU A 425 10.43 -16.61 1.67
CA GLU A 425 11.31 -16.76 0.51
C GLU A 425 11.25 -15.58 -0.49
N ALA A 426 10.57 -14.50 -0.12
CA ALA A 426 10.50 -13.28 -0.94
C ALA A 426 11.88 -12.64 -1.11
N VAL A 427 12.10 -12.04 -2.27
CA VAL A 427 13.31 -11.28 -2.57
C VAL A 427 13.05 -9.82 -2.22
N TYR A 428 13.81 -9.31 -1.25
CA TYR A 428 13.73 -7.91 -0.83
C TYR A 428 14.73 -7.03 -1.61
N LEU A 429 14.27 -5.86 -2.05
CA LEU A 429 15.02 -4.85 -2.77
C LEU A 429 15.00 -3.50 -2.03
N PRO A 430 16.13 -2.76 -2.05
CA PRO A 430 16.21 -1.49 -1.37
C PRO A 430 15.59 -0.35 -2.18
N ALA A 431 15.24 0.73 -1.49
CA ALA A 431 14.87 2.01 -2.11
C ALA A 431 15.52 3.18 -1.38
N THR A 432 15.90 4.22 -2.12
CA THR A 432 16.56 5.41 -1.57
C THR A 432 15.68 6.64 -1.77
N THR A 433 15.46 7.40 -0.71
CA THR A 433 14.73 8.67 -0.76
C THR A 433 15.56 9.80 -0.17
N TYR A 434 15.39 11.03 -0.68
CA TYR A 434 16.08 12.22 -0.18
C TYR A 434 15.09 13.20 0.44
N SER A 435 15.44 13.74 1.59
CA SER A 435 14.76 14.85 2.26
C SER A 435 15.75 15.96 2.61
N GLY A 436 15.26 17.12 3.03
CA GLY A 436 16.13 18.18 3.56
C GLY A 436 16.98 17.78 4.78
N MET A 437 16.68 16.65 5.43
CA MET A 437 17.53 16.06 6.49
C MET A 437 18.62 15.12 5.95
N GLY A 438 18.59 14.76 4.67
CA GLY A 438 19.51 13.84 4.01
C GLY A 438 18.83 12.69 3.26
N SER A 439 19.66 11.76 2.77
CA SER A 439 19.23 10.54 2.07
C SER A 439 19.04 9.37 3.05
N ILE A 440 17.94 8.63 2.89
CA ILE A 440 17.64 7.42 3.65
C ILE A 440 17.55 6.25 2.66
N VAL A 441 18.21 5.14 2.98
CA VAL A 441 18.10 3.86 2.26
C VAL A 441 17.29 2.91 3.11
N GLN A 442 16.20 2.41 2.54
CA GLN A 442 15.37 1.40 3.16
C GLN A 442 15.66 0.06 2.50
N GLU A 443 16.25 -0.90 3.24
CA GLU A 443 16.79 -2.14 2.67
C GLU A 443 15.72 -3.13 2.19
N LYS A 444 14.56 -3.15 2.86
CA LYS A 444 13.42 -4.04 2.56
C LYS A 444 12.19 -3.24 2.14
N ALA A 445 12.38 -2.26 1.25
CA ALA A 445 11.33 -1.37 0.76
C ALA A 445 10.36 -2.03 -0.23
N ILE A 446 10.87 -3.00 -1.01
CA ILE A 446 10.11 -3.72 -2.03
C ILE A 446 10.34 -5.22 -1.83
N CYS A 447 9.30 -6.03 -1.91
CA CYS A 447 9.41 -7.48 -1.90
C CYS A 447 8.81 -8.08 -3.17
N VAL A 448 9.47 -9.11 -3.69
CA VAL A 448 9.07 -9.82 -4.90
C VAL A 448 8.92 -11.29 -4.56
N PHE A 449 7.76 -11.86 -4.83
CA PHE A 449 7.51 -13.27 -4.56
C PHE A 449 6.51 -13.87 -5.56
N GLU A 450 6.65 -15.18 -5.77
CA GLU A 450 5.67 -15.97 -6.49
C GLU A 450 4.81 -16.72 -5.47
N MET A 451 3.50 -16.79 -5.70
CA MET A 451 2.60 -17.59 -4.88
C MET A 451 1.63 -18.39 -5.75
N ASP A 452 1.21 -19.56 -5.26
CA ASP A 452 0.07 -20.27 -5.80
C ASP A 452 -1.20 -19.49 -5.44
N SER A 453 -2.05 -19.24 -6.43
CA SER A 453 -3.30 -18.51 -6.24
C SER A 453 -4.36 -19.30 -5.45
N GLY A 454 -4.12 -20.59 -5.19
CA GLY A 454 -5.06 -21.49 -4.52
C GLY A 454 -6.26 -21.89 -5.39
N ARG A 455 -6.28 -21.45 -6.66
CA ARG A 455 -7.33 -21.75 -7.63
C ARG A 455 -6.72 -22.02 -9.02
N PRO A 456 -7.29 -22.94 -9.82
CA PRO A 456 -6.86 -23.09 -11.21
C PRO A 456 -7.24 -21.84 -12.02
N VAL A 457 -6.39 -21.44 -12.98
CA VAL A 457 -6.69 -20.35 -13.93
C VAL A 457 -7.87 -20.74 -14.80
N THR A 458 -7.81 -21.95 -15.35
CA THR A 458 -8.89 -22.58 -16.10
C THR A 458 -9.00 -24.04 -15.68
N ARG A 459 -10.23 -24.58 -15.71
CA ARG A 459 -10.47 -26.02 -15.58
C ARG A 459 -11.71 -26.42 -16.35
N HIS A 460 -11.69 -27.61 -16.93
CA HIS A 460 -12.87 -28.20 -17.55
C HIS A 460 -12.90 -29.72 -17.33
N THR A 461 -14.12 -30.26 -17.32
CA THR A 461 -14.39 -31.70 -17.20
C THR A 461 -15.59 -31.98 -18.09
N GLY A 462 -15.31 -32.40 -19.31
CA GLY A 462 -16.35 -32.71 -20.29
C GLY A 462 -16.54 -34.21 -20.49
N TYR A 463 -17.48 -34.56 -21.38
CA TYR A 463 -17.88 -35.94 -21.67
C TYR A 463 -17.13 -36.52 -22.88
N MET A 464 -16.47 -35.67 -23.66
CA MET A 464 -15.73 -36.06 -24.86
C MET A 464 -14.23 -36.16 -24.56
N LYS A 465 -13.53 -37.01 -25.33
CA LYS A 465 -12.08 -37.17 -25.22
C LYS A 465 -11.37 -35.83 -25.43
N GLY A 466 -10.50 -35.45 -24.49
CA GLY A 466 -9.71 -34.21 -24.54
C GLY A 466 -10.36 -33.00 -23.84
N GLU A 467 -11.51 -33.16 -23.20
CA GLU A 467 -12.19 -32.08 -22.45
C GLU A 467 -11.78 -32.01 -20.98
N PHE A 468 -11.03 -33.00 -20.47
CA PHE A 468 -10.51 -32.98 -19.11
C PHE A 468 -9.15 -32.26 -19.04
N GLY A 469 -9.09 -31.19 -18.25
CA GLY A 469 -7.83 -30.55 -17.95
C GLY A 469 -7.95 -29.34 -17.02
N ALA A 470 -6.81 -28.91 -16.49
CA ALA A 470 -6.71 -27.73 -15.64
C ALA A 470 -5.36 -27.03 -15.80
N VAL A 471 -5.34 -25.72 -15.59
CA VAL A 471 -4.13 -24.90 -15.55
C VAL A 471 -3.94 -24.40 -14.12
N LYS A 472 -2.80 -24.71 -13.50
CA LYS A 472 -2.48 -24.19 -12.15
C LYS A 472 -2.26 -22.67 -12.19
N GLY A 473 -2.84 -21.95 -11.23
CA GLY A 473 -2.70 -20.50 -11.13
C GLY A 473 -1.53 -20.06 -10.28
N TYR A 474 -0.54 -19.43 -10.91
CA TYR A 474 0.57 -18.77 -10.24
C TYR A 474 0.49 -17.26 -10.41
N VAL A 475 0.91 -16.54 -9.38
CA VAL A 475 0.92 -15.07 -9.36
C VAL A 475 2.26 -14.58 -8.88
N LEU A 476 2.90 -13.72 -9.66
CA LEU A 476 4.04 -12.91 -9.19
C LEU A 476 3.52 -11.62 -8.57
N THR A 477 3.89 -11.35 -7.33
CA THR A 477 3.53 -10.11 -6.62
C THR A 477 4.78 -9.27 -6.37
N VAL A 478 4.72 -8.00 -6.76
CA VAL A 478 5.67 -6.95 -6.35
C VAL A 478 4.96 -6.03 -5.38
N ARG A 479 5.41 -6.01 -4.12
CA ARG A 479 4.75 -5.32 -3.01
C ARG A 479 5.64 -4.24 -2.40
N SER A 480 5.02 -3.14 -1.97
CA SER A 480 5.62 -2.12 -1.10
C SER A 480 4.58 -1.64 -0.07
N ILE A 481 5.04 -1.34 1.15
CA ILE A 481 4.17 -0.91 2.26
C ILE A 481 4.59 0.48 2.71
N SER A 482 3.65 1.42 2.71
CA SER A 482 3.85 2.79 3.18
C SER A 482 3.07 3.03 4.47
N THR A 483 3.78 3.36 5.55
CA THR A 483 3.18 3.66 6.85
C THR A 483 3.11 5.17 7.02
N MET A 484 1.90 5.71 6.84
CA MET A 484 1.59 7.13 6.88
C MET A 484 0.90 7.49 8.18
N GLY A 485 1.68 7.88 9.18
CA GLY A 485 1.16 8.23 10.51
C GLY A 485 0.44 7.04 11.15
N ASN A 486 -0.88 7.00 11.02
CA ASN A 486 -1.75 5.96 11.56
C ASN A 486 -2.03 4.80 10.59
N TYR A 487 -2.02 5.04 9.27
CA TYR A 487 -2.38 4.02 8.28
C TYR A 487 -1.17 3.29 7.72
N ASP A 488 -1.37 2.00 7.43
CA ASP A 488 -0.45 1.16 6.67
C ASP A 488 -1.09 0.83 5.32
N TYR A 489 -0.54 1.38 4.23
CA TYR A 489 -0.99 1.10 2.87
C TYR A 489 -0.13 0.02 2.23
N ILE A 490 -0.76 -1.05 1.78
CA ILE A 490 -0.12 -2.16 1.07
C ILE A 490 -0.42 -2.00 -0.42
N PHE A 491 0.63 -1.86 -1.23
CA PHE A 491 0.52 -1.75 -2.68
C PHE A 491 1.01 -3.01 -3.35
N ASP A 492 0.10 -3.69 -4.05
CA ASP A 492 0.38 -4.95 -4.73
C ASP A 492 0.23 -4.79 -6.24
N TYR A 493 1.31 -5.09 -6.97
CA TYR A 493 1.28 -5.31 -8.40
C TYR A 493 1.38 -6.81 -8.66
N MET A 494 0.27 -7.41 -9.09
CA MET A 494 0.09 -8.85 -9.23
C MET A 494 0.03 -9.23 -10.72
N PHE A 495 0.87 -10.17 -11.14
CA PHE A 495 0.97 -10.61 -12.53
C PHE A 495 0.57 -12.08 -12.64
N HIS A 496 -0.31 -12.37 -13.58
CA HIS A 496 -0.85 -13.70 -13.83
C HIS A 496 -0.27 -14.30 -15.13
N ILE A 497 -0.29 -15.64 -15.21
CA ILE A 497 0.24 -16.39 -16.37
C ILE A 497 -0.61 -16.25 -17.64
N ASP A 498 -1.88 -15.86 -17.52
CA ASP A 498 -2.81 -15.59 -18.63
C ASP A 498 -2.57 -14.22 -19.29
N GLY A 499 -1.64 -13.42 -18.76
CA GLY A 499 -1.37 -12.06 -19.23
C GLY A 499 -2.18 -10.99 -18.50
N THR A 500 -2.97 -11.36 -17.48
CA THR A 500 -3.69 -10.41 -16.63
C THR A 500 -2.74 -9.78 -15.60
N MET A 501 -2.88 -8.48 -15.38
CA MET A 501 -2.24 -7.75 -14.28
C MET A 501 -3.32 -7.20 -13.36
N GLU A 502 -3.24 -7.50 -12.07
CA GLU A 502 -4.07 -6.89 -11.04
C GLU A 502 -3.24 -5.85 -10.29
N VAL A 503 -3.85 -4.70 -10.01
CA VAL A 503 -3.26 -3.69 -9.15
C VAL A 503 -4.18 -3.47 -7.96
N ARG A 504 -3.67 -3.75 -6.76
CA ARG A 504 -4.44 -3.76 -5.53
C ARG A 504 -3.84 -2.83 -4.49
N VAL A 505 -4.73 -2.15 -3.77
CA VAL A 505 -4.41 -1.42 -2.57
C VAL A 505 -5.18 -2.00 -1.40
N SER A 506 -4.50 -2.21 -0.28
CA SER A 506 -5.13 -2.57 0.98
C SER A 506 -4.71 -1.57 2.06
N ALA A 507 -5.63 -1.26 2.97
CA ALA A 507 -5.39 -0.40 4.12
C ALA A 507 -5.46 -1.21 5.42
N SER A 508 -4.52 -0.93 6.32
CA SER A 508 -4.43 -1.46 7.69
C SER A 508 -3.97 -0.34 8.63
N GLY A 509 -3.58 -0.68 9.84
CA GLY A 509 -3.10 0.28 10.83
C GLY A 509 -4.24 0.86 11.67
N TYR A 510 -3.94 1.91 12.41
CA TYR A 510 -4.91 2.57 13.28
C TYR A 510 -5.80 3.51 12.50
N LEU A 511 -7.08 3.55 12.84
CA LEU A 511 -7.99 4.60 12.39
C LEU A 511 -7.57 5.95 12.97
N GLN A 512 -7.80 7.04 12.23
CA GLN A 512 -7.80 8.37 12.83
C GLN A 512 -9.12 8.55 13.59
N GLY A 513 -9.12 8.28 14.89
CA GLY A 513 -10.30 8.36 15.72
C GLY A 513 -10.80 9.79 15.96
N GLY A 514 -12.11 9.93 16.14
CA GLY A 514 -12.78 11.13 16.64
C GLY A 514 -13.22 10.95 18.09
N TYR A 515 -13.48 12.05 18.80
CA TYR A 515 -14.06 12.00 20.14
C TYR A 515 -15.57 11.74 20.01
N TRP A 516 -16.10 10.68 20.61
CA TRP A 516 -17.49 10.24 20.46
C TRP A 516 -18.47 10.99 21.37
N GLU A 517 -19.57 11.47 20.80
CA GLU A 517 -20.78 11.93 21.49
C GLU A 517 -22.04 11.35 20.81
N PRO A 518 -23.20 11.21 21.50
CA PRO A 518 -24.41 10.64 20.91
C PRO A 518 -24.90 11.33 19.63
N SER A 519 -24.64 12.63 19.47
CA SER A 519 -24.97 13.41 18.27
C SER A 519 -24.16 13.03 17.02
N GLN A 520 -23.13 12.19 17.14
CA GLN A 520 -22.22 11.83 16.04
C GLN A 520 -22.48 10.45 15.43
N GLU A 521 -23.53 9.74 15.85
CA GLU A 521 -23.84 8.38 15.40
C GLU A 521 -23.99 8.28 13.86
N GLU A 522 -24.43 9.34 13.19
CA GLU A 522 -24.57 9.40 11.73
C GLU A 522 -23.25 9.60 10.97
N TYR A 523 -22.14 9.93 11.65
CA TYR A 523 -20.84 10.26 11.04
C TYR A 523 -19.74 9.20 11.25
N GLY A 524 -20.03 8.11 11.95
CA GLY A 524 -19.09 7.02 12.19
C GLY A 524 -19.52 6.07 13.31
N GLY A 525 -18.90 4.89 13.36
CA GLY A 525 -19.20 3.89 14.38
C GLY A 525 -18.49 4.16 15.71
N ARG A 526 -19.17 3.85 16.82
CA ARG A 526 -18.56 3.86 18.18
C ARG A 526 -17.59 2.68 18.31
N ILE A 527 -16.31 2.97 18.54
CA ILE A 527 -15.24 1.94 18.65
C ILE A 527 -14.67 1.80 20.08
N GLY A 528 -14.94 2.78 20.95
CA GLY A 528 -14.67 2.76 22.38
C GLY A 528 -15.59 3.73 23.12
N GLU A 529 -15.51 3.84 24.44
CA GLU A 529 -16.46 4.67 25.21
C GLU A 529 -16.44 6.16 24.81
N MET A 530 -15.26 6.72 24.53
CA MET A 530 -15.04 8.10 24.09
C MET A 530 -14.51 8.21 22.66
N SER A 531 -14.45 7.10 21.93
CA SER A 531 -13.75 7.02 20.65
C SER A 531 -14.69 6.53 19.55
N MET A 532 -14.73 7.27 18.44
CA MET A 532 -15.44 6.89 17.23
C MET A 532 -14.47 6.71 16.06
N GLY A 533 -14.78 5.80 15.14
CA GLY A 533 -14.11 5.75 13.85
C GLY A 533 -14.92 6.51 12.82
N ASN A 534 -14.36 7.59 12.29
CA ASN A 534 -15.03 8.48 11.35
C ASN A 534 -15.11 7.89 9.94
N LEU A 535 -16.25 8.12 9.27
CA LEU A 535 -16.42 7.78 7.85
C LEU A 535 -15.40 8.53 6.97
N HIS A 536 -14.76 7.82 6.05
CA HIS A 536 -13.83 8.42 5.08
C HIS A 536 -13.67 7.62 3.78
N ASP A 537 -13.34 8.33 2.70
CA ASP A 537 -13.16 7.76 1.35
C ASP A 537 -11.69 7.68 0.94
N HIS A 538 -11.29 6.61 0.26
CA HIS A 538 -9.99 6.44 -0.43
C HIS A 538 -10.19 6.49 -1.95
N SER A 539 -9.28 7.07 -2.76
CA SER A 539 -9.29 6.97 -4.26
C SER A 539 -7.89 7.19 -4.90
N ARG A 540 -7.47 6.47 -5.98
CA ARG A 540 -6.12 6.60 -6.68
C ARG A 540 -5.99 6.12 -8.16
N PRO A 541 -5.26 6.78 -9.12
CA PRO A 541 -5.20 6.43 -10.59
C PRO A 541 -3.90 5.81 -11.26
N ARG A 542 -4.01 4.93 -12.33
CA ARG A 542 -3.39 5.00 -13.75
C ARG A 542 -2.90 3.69 -14.50
N TYR A 543 -2.96 3.60 -15.87
CA TYR A 543 -2.36 2.59 -16.85
C TYR A 543 -2.02 3.13 -18.28
N ARG A 544 -1.08 2.52 -19.08
CA ARG A 544 -0.94 2.76 -20.56
C ARG A 544 -0.03 1.88 -21.50
N ARG A 545 -0.50 1.63 -22.76
CA ARG A 545 0.21 1.26 -24.04
C ARG A 545 0.28 2.39 -25.12
N PRO A 546 1.14 2.31 -26.18
CA PRO A 546 1.17 3.29 -27.28
C PRO A 546 0.22 2.96 -28.47
N SER A 547 -0.38 4.01 -29.05
CA SER A 547 -1.30 4.04 -30.22
C SER A 547 -2.58 3.21 -30.08
N ASN A 548 -3.55 3.76 -29.36
CA ASN A 548 -4.81 3.10 -29.04
C ASN A 548 -6.02 4.05 -29.17
N SER A 549 -7.21 3.48 -29.10
CA SER A 549 -8.51 4.14 -28.99
C SER A 549 -9.25 3.56 -27.78
N LEU A 550 -10.10 4.36 -27.14
CA LEU A 550 -11.00 3.90 -26.09
C LEU A 550 -12.26 3.29 -26.71
N LEU A 551 -12.61 2.08 -26.25
CA LEU A 551 -13.83 1.38 -26.63
C LEU A 551 -14.71 1.23 -25.39
N GLU A 552 -15.95 1.70 -25.49
CA GLU A 552 -17.01 1.33 -24.56
C GLU A 552 -17.74 0.11 -25.12
N THR A 553 -17.99 -0.89 -24.28
CA THR A 553 -18.95 -1.97 -24.58
C THR A 553 -20.08 -1.89 -23.59
N THR A 554 -21.32 -1.84 -24.05
CA THR A 554 -22.53 -1.81 -23.22
C THR A 554 -23.35 -3.06 -23.44
N THR A 555 -24.02 -3.53 -22.39
CA THR A 555 -25.02 -4.60 -22.47
C THR A 555 -26.38 -4.02 -22.09
N SER A 556 -27.37 -4.19 -22.96
CA SER A 556 -28.73 -3.68 -22.74
C SER A 556 -29.78 -4.74 -23.06
N GLN A 557 -30.99 -4.51 -22.59
CA GLN A 557 -32.14 -5.34 -22.90
C GLN A 557 -32.88 -4.71 -24.08
N GLU A 558 -33.06 -5.46 -25.16
CA GLU A 558 -33.84 -5.03 -26.33
C GLU A 558 -34.80 -6.17 -26.71
N ALA A 559 -36.03 -5.82 -27.04
CA ALA A 559 -37.00 -6.78 -27.57
C ALA A 559 -36.70 -7.01 -29.06
N VAL A 560 -36.30 -8.23 -29.43
CA VAL A 560 -35.94 -8.59 -30.81
C VAL A 560 -36.78 -9.77 -31.27
N HIS A 561 -37.52 -9.57 -32.36
CA HIS A 561 -38.23 -10.66 -33.02
C HIS A 561 -37.25 -11.55 -33.79
N GLN A 562 -37.13 -12.80 -33.38
CA GLN A 562 -36.29 -13.78 -34.08
C GLN A 562 -37.12 -14.59 -35.09
N PRO A 563 -36.66 -14.73 -36.34
CA PRO A 563 -37.45 -15.33 -37.42
C PRO A 563 -37.65 -16.86 -37.30
N TRP A 564 -37.07 -17.51 -36.29
CA TRP A 564 -37.19 -18.96 -36.03
C TRP A 564 -38.14 -19.32 -34.88
N PHE A 565 -38.73 -18.34 -34.19
CA PHE A 565 -39.82 -18.57 -33.26
C PHE A 565 -41.16 -18.30 -33.95
N ASP A 566 -42.11 -19.22 -33.78
CA ASP A 566 -43.48 -18.98 -34.21
C ASP A 566 -44.14 -18.01 -33.22
N PRO A 567 -44.82 -16.95 -33.67
CA PRO A 567 -45.42 -15.97 -32.78
C PRO A 567 -46.44 -16.63 -31.86
N ILE A 568 -46.19 -16.60 -30.55
CA ILE A 568 -47.11 -17.13 -29.53
C ILE A 568 -48.17 -16.05 -29.22
N PRO A 569 -49.47 -16.31 -29.45
CA PRO A 569 -50.51 -15.30 -29.22
C PRO A 569 -50.62 -14.92 -27.74
N GLY A 570 -50.25 -13.68 -27.41
CA GLY A 570 -50.35 -13.12 -26.05
C GLY A 570 -49.05 -13.15 -25.23
N GLU A 571 -47.95 -13.63 -25.82
CA GLU A 571 -46.60 -13.49 -25.28
C GLU A 571 -45.78 -12.68 -26.29
N ASP A 572 -45.14 -11.61 -25.83
CA ASP A 572 -44.12 -10.93 -26.63
C ASP A 572 -42.93 -11.90 -26.72
N ASP A 573 -42.53 -12.32 -27.93
CA ASP A 573 -41.34 -13.15 -28.20
C ASP A 573 -40.07 -12.35 -27.86
N ASP A 574 -39.84 -12.09 -26.58
CA ASP A 574 -38.77 -11.24 -26.12
C ASP A 574 -37.53 -12.08 -25.77
N GLU A 575 -36.59 -12.21 -26.71
CA GLU A 575 -35.21 -12.47 -26.33
C GLU A 575 -34.55 -11.16 -25.92
N TRP A 576 -33.97 -11.17 -24.72
CA TRP A 576 -33.53 -10.00 -24.00
C TRP A 576 -31.99 -9.90 -24.00
N GLY A 577 -31.41 -9.10 -24.89
CA GLY A 577 -29.97 -8.81 -24.83
C GLY A 577 -29.37 -8.23 -26.11
N SER A 578 -28.89 -7.00 -26.05
CA SER A 578 -28.03 -6.38 -27.05
C SER A 578 -26.67 -6.06 -26.43
N VAL A 579 -25.59 -6.30 -27.20
CA VAL A 579 -24.24 -5.86 -26.86
C VAL A 579 -23.80 -4.87 -27.92
N SER A 580 -23.49 -3.65 -27.52
CA SER A 580 -23.00 -2.61 -28.43
C SER A 580 -21.59 -2.21 -28.02
N SER A 581 -20.68 -2.10 -29.00
CA SER A 581 -19.33 -1.60 -28.75
C SER A 581 -19.04 -0.42 -29.66
N LYS A 582 -18.67 0.71 -29.09
CA LYS A 582 -18.48 1.98 -29.83
C LYS A 582 -17.22 2.72 -29.37
N PRO A 583 -16.61 3.54 -30.25
CA PRO A 583 -15.73 4.61 -29.82
C PRO A 583 -16.38 5.38 -28.68
N GLU A 584 -15.62 5.59 -27.60
CA GLU A 584 -16.05 6.50 -26.54
C GLU A 584 -15.39 7.86 -26.78
N ASP A 585 -16.21 8.90 -26.92
CA ASP A 585 -15.76 10.28 -27.07
C ASP A 585 -15.63 10.97 -25.71
N ASP A 586 -16.31 10.49 -24.65
CA ASP A 586 -16.12 11.01 -23.30
C ASP A 586 -14.85 10.45 -22.67
N SER A 587 -14.02 11.36 -22.19
CA SER A 587 -12.74 11.06 -21.58
C SER A 587 -12.83 10.90 -20.06
N LYS A 588 -13.98 11.15 -19.42
CA LYS A 588 -14.15 11.14 -17.95
C LYS A 588 -15.35 10.28 -17.54
N LEU A 589 -15.06 9.09 -17.04
CA LEU A 589 -15.99 7.97 -17.03
C LEU A 589 -16.31 7.51 -15.60
N LYS A 590 -17.56 7.08 -15.43
CA LYS A 590 -18.01 6.31 -14.25
C LYS A 590 -18.35 4.90 -14.69
N TYR A 591 -18.24 3.94 -13.78
CA TYR A 591 -18.69 2.58 -14.10
C TYR A 591 -20.21 2.57 -14.28
N PRO A 592 -20.73 1.81 -15.27
CA PRO A 592 -22.17 1.70 -15.48
C PRO A 592 -22.83 0.99 -14.29
N VAL A 593 -24.10 1.32 -14.04
CA VAL A 593 -24.90 0.64 -13.02
C VAL A 593 -24.94 -0.86 -13.33
N ASN A 594 -24.73 -1.70 -12.31
CA ASN A 594 -24.68 -3.16 -12.45
C ASN A 594 -23.57 -3.69 -13.39
N PHE A 595 -22.54 -2.89 -13.71
CA PHE A 595 -21.46 -3.25 -14.63
C PHE A 595 -21.99 -3.79 -15.98
N GLN A 596 -23.06 -3.17 -16.48
CA GLN A 596 -23.68 -3.48 -17.78
C GLN A 596 -22.83 -2.96 -18.96
N GLY A 597 -21.56 -3.35 -18.96
CA GLY A 597 -20.56 -2.85 -19.88
C GLY A 597 -19.18 -2.69 -19.26
N GLY A 598 -18.21 -2.34 -20.09
CA GLY A 598 -16.82 -2.14 -19.68
C GLY A 598 -16.01 -1.36 -20.71
N TYR A 599 -14.81 -0.96 -20.29
CA TYR A 599 -13.91 -0.15 -21.09
C TYR A 599 -12.68 -0.94 -21.52
N ALA A 600 -12.30 -0.79 -22.78
CA ALA A 600 -11.09 -1.42 -23.32
C ALA A 600 -10.28 -0.43 -24.15
N ILE A 601 -8.98 -0.65 -24.19
CA ILE A 601 -8.05 0.13 -25.00
C ILE A 601 -7.62 -0.76 -26.18
N ASN A 602 -7.94 -0.37 -27.41
CA ASN A 602 -7.75 -1.20 -28.61
C ASN A 602 -7.38 -0.39 -29.88
N ARG A 603 -7.22 -1.09 -31.02
CA ARG A 603 -6.88 -0.50 -32.33
C ARG A 603 -7.89 -0.77 -33.47
N TRP A 604 -9.15 -0.30 -33.45
CA TRP A 604 -10.24 -0.46 -34.48
C TRP A 604 -10.42 -1.79 -35.29
N GLY A 605 -11.65 -2.34 -35.34
CA GLY A 605 -12.08 -3.31 -36.38
C GLY A 605 -11.93 -4.84 -36.11
N ARG A 606 -11.96 -5.26 -34.84
CA ARG A 606 -11.38 -6.51 -34.25
C ARG A 606 -9.85 -6.46 -34.07
N PRO A 607 -9.36 -5.75 -33.04
CA PRO A 607 -7.93 -5.60 -32.80
C PRO A 607 -7.50 -5.96 -31.37
N ARG A 608 -6.25 -6.40 -31.27
CA ARG A 608 -5.53 -6.64 -30.01
C ARG A 608 -5.72 -5.48 -29.02
N GLY A 609 -6.23 -5.75 -27.82
CA GLY A 609 -6.47 -4.73 -26.80
C GLY A 609 -6.30 -5.25 -25.37
N TYR A 610 -6.41 -4.36 -24.40
CA TYR A 610 -6.49 -4.70 -22.97
C TYR A 610 -7.76 -4.09 -22.39
N ALA A 611 -8.54 -4.90 -21.67
CA ALA A 611 -9.72 -4.44 -20.94
C ALA A 611 -9.31 -3.95 -19.54
N ILE A 612 -9.92 -2.84 -19.11
CA ILE A 612 -9.79 -2.31 -17.75
C ILE A 612 -11.03 -2.77 -16.98
N LEU A 613 -10.84 -3.73 -16.09
CA LEU A 613 -11.92 -4.30 -15.30
C LEU A 613 -11.87 -3.75 -13.87
N ALA A 614 -13.03 -3.43 -13.34
CA ALA A 614 -13.21 -3.16 -11.93
C ALA A 614 -12.88 -4.42 -11.11
N GLY A 615 -12.05 -4.28 -10.07
CA GLY A 615 -11.77 -5.32 -9.10
C GLY A 615 -12.61 -5.14 -7.83
N TYR A 616 -11.98 -5.29 -6.67
CA TYR A 616 -12.66 -5.05 -5.38
C TYR A 616 -12.97 -3.56 -5.19
N ASN A 617 -14.15 -3.25 -4.64
CA ASN A 617 -14.57 -1.90 -4.24
C ASN A 617 -14.23 -0.79 -5.27
N PRO A 618 -14.82 -0.80 -6.47
CA PRO A 618 -14.51 0.18 -7.53
C PRO A 618 -15.29 1.50 -7.34
N ILE A 619 -14.98 2.24 -6.27
CA ILE A 619 -15.68 3.48 -5.92
C ILE A 619 -14.90 4.75 -6.34
N HIS A 620 -15.60 5.88 -6.32
CA HIS A 620 -15.01 7.22 -6.43
C HIS A 620 -15.41 8.06 -5.20
N ASN A 621 -14.73 9.18 -4.96
CA ASN A 621 -14.97 9.99 -3.77
C ASN A 621 -16.38 10.63 -3.79
N THR A 622 -17.09 10.53 -2.67
CA THR A 622 -18.46 11.05 -2.52
C THR A 622 -18.50 12.56 -2.50
N VAL A 623 -17.60 13.19 -1.73
CA VAL A 623 -17.67 14.62 -1.41
C VAL A 623 -16.65 15.41 -2.23
N VAL A 624 -16.96 15.59 -3.51
CA VAL A 624 -16.12 16.32 -4.46
C VAL A 624 -16.62 17.75 -4.69
N GLY A 625 -15.71 18.72 -4.82
CA GLY A 625 -16.03 20.14 -4.99
C GLY A 625 -16.32 20.90 -3.68
N SER A 626 -16.05 20.29 -2.52
CA SER A 626 -16.07 20.99 -1.24
C SER A 626 -15.05 22.15 -1.25
N ARG A 627 -15.18 23.10 -0.32
CA ARG A 627 -14.19 24.20 -0.17
C ARG A 627 -12.74 23.71 -0.01
N ARG A 628 -12.54 22.47 0.46
CA ARG A 628 -11.24 21.82 0.68
C ARG A 628 -10.72 21.07 -0.52
N LEU A 629 -11.60 20.74 -1.48
CA LEU A 629 -11.26 19.91 -2.63
C LEU A 629 -11.48 20.56 -4.00
N LEU A 630 -12.07 21.78 -4.02
CA LEU A 630 -12.42 22.61 -5.17
C LEU A 630 -11.91 22.04 -6.52
N ASN A 631 -10.65 22.34 -6.88
CA ASN A 631 -10.01 21.87 -8.10
C ASN A 631 -8.78 20.97 -7.87
N ASN A 632 -8.28 20.82 -6.63
CA ASN A 632 -7.04 20.08 -6.36
C ASN A 632 -7.16 18.55 -6.42
N ALA A 633 -8.39 18.01 -6.38
CA ALA A 633 -8.67 16.57 -6.47
C ALA A 633 -9.73 16.24 -7.52
N ASN A 634 -9.75 16.97 -8.64
CA ASN A 634 -10.71 16.75 -9.72
C ASN A 634 -10.67 15.32 -10.30
N TRP A 635 -9.52 14.64 -10.21
CA TRP A 635 -9.37 13.24 -10.58
C TRP A 635 -10.25 12.31 -9.74
N ALA A 636 -10.53 12.62 -8.47
CA ALA A 636 -11.29 11.74 -7.55
C ALA A 636 -12.80 11.65 -7.85
N ARG A 637 -13.30 12.42 -8.84
CA ARG A 637 -14.73 12.49 -9.22
C ARG A 637 -15.20 11.33 -10.10
N TYR A 638 -14.26 10.63 -10.73
CA TYR A 638 -14.51 9.65 -11.78
C TYR A 638 -13.96 8.29 -11.35
N ASN A 639 -14.41 7.19 -11.97
CA ASN A 639 -13.79 5.89 -11.75
C ASN A 639 -12.61 5.70 -12.72
N LEU A 640 -12.74 6.22 -13.93
CA LEU A 640 -11.76 6.11 -14.99
C LEU A 640 -11.74 7.44 -15.76
N ALA A 641 -10.59 7.88 -16.22
CA ALA A 641 -10.50 8.94 -17.22
C ALA A 641 -9.39 8.64 -18.22
N VAL A 642 -9.50 9.10 -19.46
CA VAL A 642 -8.54 8.83 -20.52
C VAL A 642 -8.10 10.11 -21.20
N SER A 643 -6.82 10.47 -21.11
CA SER A 643 -6.27 11.67 -21.76
C SER A 643 -5.22 11.33 -22.81
N LEU A 644 -4.92 12.28 -23.70
CA LEU A 644 -3.73 12.19 -24.53
C LEU A 644 -2.48 12.26 -23.64
N ARG A 645 -1.40 11.63 -24.08
CA ARG A 645 -0.11 11.86 -23.46
C ARG A 645 0.44 13.24 -23.72
N LYS A 646 0.96 13.87 -22.67
CA LYS A 646 1.95 14.93 -22.79
C LYS A 646 3.11 14.70 -21.82
N ASP A 647 4.34 15.08 -22.20
CA ASP A 647 5.48 15.12 -21.26
C ASP A 647 5.26 16.17 -20.16
N THR A 648 4.48 17.21 -20.46
CA THR A 648 4.07 18.28 -19.53
C THR A 648 3.01 17.84 -18.52
N GLU A 649 2.43 16.65 -18.67
CA GLU A 649 1.40 16.10 -17.78
C GLU A 649 1.88 14.78 -17.14
N PRO A 650 3.01 14.77 -16.40
CA PRO A 650 3.59 13.54 -15.87
C PRO A 650 2.79 12.95 -14.70
N SER A 651 1.96 13.77 -14.04
CA SER A 651 1.26 13.42 -12.80
C SER A 651 -0.12 14.09 -12.70
N SER A 652 -1.09 13.43 -12.06
CA SER A 652 -2.44 13.98 -11.83
C SER A 652 -2.56 14.90 -10.61
N SER A 653 -1.52 14.97 -9.78
CA SER A 653 -1.45 15.80 -8.56
C SER A 653 -0.01 16.30 -8.32
N SER A 654 0.18 17.12 -7.29
CA SER A 654 1.48 17.53 -6.76
C SER A 654 1.43 17.63 -5.23
N ILE A 655 2.58 17.67 -4.57
CA ILE A 655 2.65 17.87 -3.10
C ILE A 655 2.00 19.19 -2.66
N TRP A 656 1.91 20.20 -3.53
CA TRP A 656 1.39 21.53 -3.20
C TRP A 656 -0.13 21.63 -3.33
N ASN A 657 -0.75 20.70 -4.08
CA ASN A 657 -2.19 20.69 -4.33
C ASN A 657 -3.00 20.60 -3.03
N ALA A 658 -2.49 19.90 -2.03
CA ALA A 658 -3.14 19.74 -0.73
C ALA A 658 -3.53 21.08 -0.11
N ASN A 659 -2.65 22.09 -0.22
CA ASN A 659 -2.84 23.41 0.40
C ASN A 659 -3.30 24.49 -0.60
N LEU A 660 -3.65 24.12 -1.83
CA LEU A 660 -4.10 25.03 -2.89
C LEU A 660 -5.35 24.49 -3.61
N PRO A 661 -6.47 24.25 -2.91
CA PRO A 661 -7.69 23.74 -3.54
C PRO A 661 -8.22 24.60 -4.68
N GLY A 662 -8.15 25.94 -4.58
CA GLY A 662 -8.71 26.84 -5.58
C GLY A 662 -7.85 27.01 -6.84
N ALA A 663 -6.53 27.07 -6.67
CA ALA A 663 -5.54 27.27 -7.73
C ALA A 663 -4.39 26.24 -7.56
N PRO A 664 -4.67 24.94 -7.78
CA PRO A 664 -3.68 23.90 -7.61
C PRO A 664 -2.58 24.00 -8.67
N THR A 665 -1.36 23.64 -8.28
CA THR A 665 -0.22 23.58 -9.22
C THR A 665 -0.42 22.59 -10.36
N VAL A 666 -1.22 21.55 -10.14
CA VAL A 666 -1.64 20.59 -11.17
C VAL A 666 -3.16 20.48 -11.11
N ASP A 667 -3.85 20.88 -12.16
CA ASP A 667 -5.30 20.75 -12.30
C ASP A 667 -5.61 19.66 -13.32
N PHE A 668 -6.12 18.53 -12.83
CA PHE A 668 -6.44 17.37 -13.63
C PHE A 668 -7.44 17.67 -14.77
N HIS A 669 -8.37 18.60 -14.59
CA HIS A 669 -9.33 18.92 -15.64
C HIS A 669 -8.69 19.60 -16.85
N ARG A 670 -7.50 20.22 -16.71
CA ARG A 670 -6.78 20.85 -17.83
C ARG A 670 -6.20 19.83 -18.81
N PHE A 671 -6.14 18.55 -18.45
CA PHE A 671 -5.71 17.47 -19.33
C PHE A 671 -6.79 17.09 -20.37
N PHE A 672 -8.00 17.64 -20.24
CA PHE A 672 -9.16 17.34 -21.08
C PHE A 672 -9.63 18.61 -21.81
N ASP A 673 -8.84 19.05 -22.77
CA ASP A 673 -9.00 20.27 -23.58
C ASP A 673 -9.69 20.03 -24.93
N GLY A 674 -10.31 18.86 -25.12
CA GLY A 674 -11.06 18.49 -26.34
C GLY A 674 -10.19 17.84 -27.42
N GLU A 675 -8.99 17.38 -27.07
CA GLU A 675 -8.12 16.62 -27.98
C GLU A 675 -8.72 15.27 -28.40
N ASP A 676 -8.47 14.89 -29.65
CA ASP A 676 -8.86 13.61 -30.21
C ASP A 676 -8.06 12.45 -29.59
N ILE A 677 -8.78 11.48 -29.04
CA ILE A 677 -8.23 10.28 -28.40
C ILE A 677 -8.23 9.05 -29.31
N VAL A 678 -8.56 9.21 -30.60
CA VAL A 678 -8.60 8.09 -31.55
C VAL A 678 -7.20 7.79 -32.11
N GLN A 679 -6.74 6.55 -31.94
CA GLN A 679 -5.43 6.06 -32.44
C GLN A 679 -4.23 6.87 -31.95
N ARG A 680 -4.30 7.39 -30.72
CA ARG A 680 -3.24 8.21 -30.12
C ARG A 680 -2.55 7.50 -28.96
N ASP A 681 -1.53 8.15 -28.41
CA ASP A 681 -0.84 7.65 -27.23
C ASP A 681 -1.65 7.99 -25.96
N LEU A 682 -2.52 7.06 -25.51
CA LEU A 682 -3.57 7.34 -24.53
C LEU A 682 -3.24 6.94 -23.10
N VAL A 683 -3.42 7.83 -22.15
CA VAL A 683 -3.23 7.59 -20.71
C VAL A 683 -4.57 7.30 -20.05
N ALA A 684 -4.72 6.14 -19.39
CA ALA A 684 -5.87 5.89 -18.52
C ALA A 684 -5.53 6.23 -17.06
N TRP A 685 -6.41 6.95 -16.37
CA TRP A 685 -6.35 7.36 -14.97
C TRP A 685 -7.43 6.60 -14.20
N VAL A 686 -7.07 5.60 -13.39
CA VAL A 686 -8.02 4.57 -12.87
C VAL A 686 -8.18 4.62 -11.35
N ASN A 687 -9.26 5.18 -10.82
CA ASN A 687 -9.44 5.29 -9.37
C ASN A 687 -9.78 3.95 -8.69
N VAL A 688 -8.97 3.59 -7.69
CA VAL A 688 -9.26 2.55 -6.69
C VAL A 688 -9.48 3.16 -5.31
N GLY A 689 -10.50 2.69 -4.59
CA GLY A 689 -10.99 3.34 -3.39
C GLY A 689 -11.89 2.51 -2.49
N MET A 690 -12.25 3.03 -1.31
CA MET A 690 -13.28 2.41 -0.45
C MET A 690 -14.01 3.47 0.38
N HIS A 691 -15.30 3.26 0.63
CA HIS A 691 -16.06 3.98 1.66
C HIS A 691 -15.84 3.24 2.96
N HIS A 692 -14.96 3.76 3.82
CA HIS A 692 -14.65 3.11 5.07
C HIS A 692 -15.60 3.62 6.14
N LEU A 693 -16.52 2.75 6.58
CA LEU A 693 -17.41 2.95 7.72
C LEU A 693 -16.85 2.15 8.90
N PRO A 694 -16.03 2.75 9.76
CA PRO A 694 -15.37 1.99 10.81
C PRO A 694 -16.37 1.38 11.80
N HIS A 695 -16.08 0.17 12.24
CA HIS A 695 -16.85 -0.56 13.24
C HIS A 695 -15.95 -1.02 14.40
N ALA A 696 -16.55 -1.56 15.46
CA ALA A 696 -15.80 -2.01 16.65
C ALA A 696 -14.65 -2.96 16.31
N GLU A 697 -14.83 -3.82 15.31
CA GLU A 697 -13.85 -4.80 14.88
C GLU A 697 -12.67 -4.22 14.06
N ASP A 698 -12.63 -2.92 13.82
CA ASP A 698 -11.45 -2.20 13.32
C ASP A 698 -10.54 -1.72 14.45
N SER A 699 -10.90 -2.00 15.70
CA SER A 699 -10.01 -1.84 16.84
C SER A 699 -9.25 -3.14 17.15
N PRO A 700 -7.93 -3.08 17.38
CA PRO A 700 -7.08 -1.88 17.33
C PRO A 700 -6.72 -1.43 15.91
N ASN A 701 -6.78 -2.32 14.91
CA ASN A 701 -6.42 -2.00 13.53
C ASN A 701 -7.46 -2.46 12.51
N THR A 702 -7.55 -1.67 11.44
CA THR A 702 -8.35 -1.98 10.26
C THR A 702 -7.86 -3.25 9.58
N LYS A 703 -8.79 -4.05 9.06
CA LYS A 703 -8.49 -5.34 8.43
C LYS A 703 -8.34 -5.22 6.93
N THR A 704 -7.19 -5.65 6.41
CA THR A 704 -6.91 -5.72 4.97
C THR A 704 -7.86 -6.62 4.19
N THR A 705 -8.57 -7.55 4.86
CA THR A 705 -9.53 -8.47 4.24
C THR A 705 -10.80 -7.77 3.71
N ILE A 706 -11.13 -6.59 4.23
CA ILE A 706 -12.30 -5.80 3.81
C ILE A 706 -11.88 -4.44 3.25
N ALA A 707 -10.84 -3.84 3.84
CA ALA A 707 -10.29 -2.56 3.44
C ALA A 707 -9.31 -2.73 2.27
N MET A 708 -9.83 -3.14 1.12
CA MET A 708 -9.05 -3.28 -0.11
C MET A 708 -9.82 -2.78 -1.33
N SER A 709 -9.09 -2.39 -2.37
CA SER A 709 -9.64 -2.04 -3.68
C SER A 709 -8.68 -2.44 -4.78
N SER A 710 -9.20 -2.84 -5.95
CA SER A 710 -8.34 -3.22 -7.08
C SER A 710 -8.97 -2.95 -8.43
N PHE A 711 -8.13 -3.00 -9.46
CA PHE A 711 -8.54 -3.09 -10.85
C PHE A 711 -7.66 -4.11 -11.59
N LEU A 712 -8.18 -4.66 -12.67
CA LEU A 712 -7.49 -5.63 -13.50
C LEU A 712 -7.30 -5.12 -14.91
N LEU A 713 -6.21 -5.54 -15.52
CA LEU A 713 -5.83 -5.27 -16.89
C LEU A 713 -5.67 -6.62 -17.56
N THR A 714 -6.68 -7.01 -18.34
CA THR A 714 -6.72 -8.35 -18.94
C THR A 714 -6.63 -8.26 -20.47
N PRO A 715 -5.93 -9.19 -21.15
CA PRO A 715 -5.88 -9.25 -22.60
C PRO A 715 -7.29 -9.42 -23.19
N LEU A 716 -7.67 -8.56 -24.13
CA LEU A 716 -8.93 -8.66 -24.89
C LEU A 716 -8.62 -8.78 -26.38
N ASN A 717 -8.79 -9.98 -26.94
CA ASN A 717 -8.38 -10.31 -28.32
C ASN A 717 -6.91 -9.97 -28.62
N TYR A 718 -6.06 -9.85 -27.58
CA TYR A 718 -4.65 -9.49 -27.74
C TYR A 718 -3.79 -10.65 -28.26
N PHE A 719 -4.19 -11.86 -27.94
CA PHE A 719 -3.59 -13.09 -28.41
C PHE A 719 -4.63 -13.90 -29.19
N ASP A 720 -4.18 -14.80 -30.05
CA ASP A 720 -5.08 -15.66 -30.85
C ASP A 720 -5.81 -16.70 -29.99
N SER A 721 -5.28 -17.00 -28.81
CA SER A 721 -5.85 -17.92 -27.82
C SER A 721 -5.38 -17.56 -26.41
N ASP A 722 -5.94 -18.25 -25.41
CA ASP A 722 -5.42 -18.21 -24.03
C ASP A 722 -3.94 -18.61 -24.02
N ILE A 723 -3.09 -17.72 -23.51
CA ILE A 723 -1.65 -17.96 -23.42
C ILE A 723 -1.30 -18.84 -22.23
N SER A 724 -2.16 -19.00 -21.22
CA SER A 724 -1.88 -19.83 -20.05
C SER A 724 -1.72 -21.32 -20.40
N LEU A 725 -2.28 -21.74 -21.53
CA LEU A 725 -2.19 -23.09 -22.09
C LEU A 725 -0.79 -23.45 -22.59
N ASP A 726 0.10 -22.47 -22.81
CA ASP A 726 1.50 -22.76 -23.13
C ASP A 726 2.32 -23.23 -21.92
N SER A 727 1.74 -23.12 -20.71
CA SER A 727 2.38 -23.51 -19.48
C SER A 727 2.52 -25.03 -19.43
N PRO A 728 3.73 -25.56 -19.21
CA PRO A 728 3.91 -26.98 -18.91
C PRO A 728 3.20 -27.43 -17.62
N ASN A 729 2.73 -26.49 -16.79
CA ASN A 729 1.92 -26.76 -15.61
C ASN A 729 0.40 -26.85 -15.92
N ALA A 730 0.02 -26.92 -17.21
CA ALA A 730 -1.32 -27.21 -17.68
C ALA A 730 -1.47 -28.71 -17.94
N THR A 731 -2.42 -29.40 -17.32
CA THR A 731 -2.52 -30.86 -17.43
C THR A 731 -3.70 -31.27 -18.32
N PRO A 732 -3.50 -31.62 -19.60
CA PRO A 732 -4.49 -32.39 -20.35
C PRO A 732 -4.42 -33.85 -19.86
N GLY A 733 -5.50 -34.33 -19.24
CA GLY A 733 -5.52 -35.68 -18.65
C GLY A 733 -6.51 -36.59 -19.34
N ASP A 734 -6.21 -37.89 -19.36
CA ASP A 734 -7.25 -38.93 -19.44
C ASP A 734 -8.04 -38.95 -18.12
N ASP A 735 -9.20 -39.62 -18.08
CA ASP A 735 -10.08 -39.69 -16.90
C ASP A 735 -9.29 -39.98 -15.61
N TRP A 736 -9.26 -39.01 -14.69
CA TRP A 736 -8.61 -39.09 -13.36
C TRP A 736 -7.08 -39.23 -13.35
N ALA A 737 -6.41 -39.01 -14.49
CA ALA A 737 -4.95 -38.92 -14.59
C ALA A 737 -4.49 -37.47 -14.84
N TYR A 738 -3.23 -37.16 -14.51
CA TYR A 738 -2.61 -35.88 -14.84
C TYR A 738 -1.24 -36.12 -15.52
N ASP A 739 -0.96 -35.37 -16.58
CA ASP A 739 0.37 -35.27 -17.18
C ASP A 739 1.01 -33.96 -16.71
N ASP A 740 2.14 -34.04 -16.02
CA ASP A 740 2.91 -32.89 -15.55
C ASP A 740 3.71 -32.18 -16.68
N ASN A 741 3.61 -32.66 -17.93
CA ASN A 741 4.41 -32.23 -19.10
C ASN A 741 5.92 -32.15 -18.80
N GLY A 742 6.42 -33.07 -17.98
CA GLY A 742 7.82 -33.11 -17.55
C GLY A 742 8.18 -32.16 -16.38
N VAL A 743 7.25 -31.35 -15.87
CA VAL A 743 7.42 -30.55 -14.66
C VAL A 743 7.06 -31.41 -13.43
N LYS A 744 7.93 -32.39 -13.15
CA LYS A 744 7.87 -33.26 -11.98
C LYS A 744 7.41 -32.51 -10.72
N GLN A 745 6.24 -32.86 -10.19
CA GLN A 745 5.68 -32.29 -8.95
C GLN A 745 6.05 -33.11 -7.71
N ASP A 746 6.67 -34.29 -7.89
CA ASP A 746 7.10 -35.24 -6.87
C ASP A 746 8.41 -34.80 -6.20
N PHE A 747 8.36 -33.71 -5.41
CA PHE A 747 9.52 -33.26 -4.64
C PHE A 747 9.62 -33.99 -3.30
N THR A 748 10.61 -34.88 -3.17
CA THR A 748 11.04 -35.47 -1.89
C THR A 748 12.38 -34.83 -1.47
N CYS A 749 12.37 -33.53 -1.19
CA CYS A 749 13.56 -32.81 -0.73
C CYS A 749 13.29 -32.06 0.58
N ILE A 750 14.33 -31.90 1.40
CA ILE A 750 14.25 -31.08 2.61
C ILE A 750 14.53 -29.63 2.20
N PRO A 751 13.56 -28.70 2.34
CA PRO A 751 13.81 -27.30 2.05
C PRO A 751 14.89 -26.78 2.98
N GLN A 752 15.79 -25.94 2.47
CA GLN A 752 16.78 -25.30 3.34
C GLN A 752 16.03 -24.47 4.39
N PRO A 753 16.41 -24.56 5.69
CA PRO A 753 15.99 -23.55 6.65
C PRO A 753 16.42 -22.18 6.13
N ALA A 754 15.60 -21.15 6.37
CA ALA A 754 15.98 -19.79 6.03
C ALA A 754 17.33 -19.47 6.70
N LYS A 755 18.31 -19.01 5.91
CA LYS A 755 19.67 -18.78 6.42
C LYS A 755 19.70 -17.62 7.43
N ALA A 756 20.20 -17.96 8.62
CA ALA A 756 20.91 -17.19 9.64
C ALA A 756 20.46 -15.77 9.99
N THR A 757 20.13 -15.60 11.27
CA THR A 757 20.21 -14.33 12.00
C THR A 757 21.67 -13.89 12.13
N TYR A 758 21.91 -12.62 11.84
CA TYR A 758 23.17 -11.94 12.13
C TYR A 758 23.02 -11.25 13.48
N ASP A 759 24.09 -11.23 14.28
CA ASP A 759 24.14 -10.37 15.46
C ASP A 759 24.15 -8.88 15.07
N ALA A 760 24.10 -7.98 16.05
CA ALA A 760 24.14 -6.53 15.82
C ALA A 760 25.46 -6.08 15.13
N GLU A 761 26.45 -6.97 15.09
CA GLU A 761 27.77 -6.82 14.49
C GLU A 761 27.89 -7.48 13.10
N GLY A 762 26.83 -8.12 12.59
CA GLY A 762 26.76 -8.64 11.23
C GLY A 762 27.47 -9.99 11.01
N ILE A 763 27.72 -10.77 12.06
CA ILE A 763 28.43 -12.05 11.97
C ILE A 763 27.45 -13.23 11.92
N LEU A 764 27.67 -14.13 10.95
CA LEU A 764 26.89 -15.35 10.75
C LEU A 764 27.21 -16.37 11.87
N ARG A 765 26.22 -16.74 12.71
CA ARG A 765 26.33 -17.89 13.62
C ARG A 765 25.15 -18.86 13.47
N GLU A 766 25.47 -20.15 13.50
CA GLU A 766 24.48 -21.24 13.63
C GLU A 766 23.98 -21.31 15.09
N PRO A 767 22.68 -21.52 15.33
CA PRO A 767 22.12 -21.58 16.68
C PRO A 767 22.66 -22.80 17.44
N THR A 768 23.28 -22.56 18.59
CA THR A 768 24.03 -23.58 19.33
C THR A 768 23.20 -24.37 20.33
N THR A 769 21.98 -23.90 20.68
CA THR A 769 21.14 -24.56 21.67
C THR A 769 19.66 -24.63 21.27
N VAL A 770 18.96 -25.64 21.80
CA VAL A 770 17.51 -25.82 21.60
C VAL A 770 16.72 -24.69 22.26
N GLU A 771 17.21 -24.15 23.39
CA GLU A 771 16.68 -22.92 23.98
C GLU A 771 16.83 -21.71 23.05
N GLU A 772 17.95 -21.49 22.36
CA GLU A 772 18.11 -20.37 21.40
C GLU A 772 17.23 -20.49 20.15
N MET A 773 16.99 -21.72 19.66
CA MET A 773 16.01 -21.97 18.58
C MET A 773 14.57 -21.69 19.04
N ARG A 774 14.31 -21.87 20.33
CA ARG A 774 13.00 -21.65 20.94
C ARG A 774 12.77 -20.17 21.22
N ASP A 775 13.78 -19.46 21.73
CA ASP A 775 13.76 -18.01 21.95
C ASP A 775 13.64 -17.23 20.63
N SER A 776 14.26 -17.69 19.55
CA SER A 776 14.11 -17.09 18.20
C SER A 776 12.75 -17.35 17.55
N ALA A 777 12.05 -18.43 17.93
CA ALA A 777 10.65 -18.65 17.59
C ALA A 777 9.69 -17.87 18.52
N ASP A 778 10.09 -17.62 19.77
CA ASP A 778 9.34 -16.93 20.82
C ASP A 778 9.57 -15.40 20.87
N MET A 779 10.29 -14.82 19.89
CA MET A 779 10.60 -13.38 19.75
C MET A 779 9.39 -12.43 19.67
N TYR A 780 8.15 -12.94 19.81
CA TYR A 780 6.94 -12.11 19.87
C TYR A 780 6.06 -12.30 21.11
N HIS A 781 6.39 -13.17 22.07
CA HIS A 781 5.58 -13.31 23.29
C HIS A 781 6.40 -13.55 24.57
N ARG A 782 7.09 -12.52 25.08
CA ARG A 782 7.17 -12.12 26.50
C ARG A 782 8.21 -11.03 26.71
N VAL A 783 7.78 -9.81 27.06
CA VAL A 783 8.63 -8.92 27.85
C VAL A 783 8.59 -9.46 29.28
N LYS A 784 9.62 -10.20 29.69
CA LYS A 784 9.85 -10.43 31.12
C LYS A 784 10.59 -9.20 31.64
N VAL A 785 9.85 -8.29 32.27
CA VAL A 785 10.45 -7.33 33.20
C VAL A 785 10.71 -8.13 34.47
N GLU A 786 11.97 -8.34 34.81
CA GLU A 786 12.37 -8.61 36.20
C GLU A 786 13.07 -7.36 36.73
N LEU A 787 12.68 -6.98 37.96
CA LEU A 787 13.03 -5.77 38.71
C LEU A 787 14.54 -5.54 38.85
#